data_AF-A0A7C5SUU7-F1
#
_entry.id   AF-A0A7C5SUU7-F1
#
_cell.length_a   1.000
_cell.length_b   1.000
_cell.length_c   1.000
_cell.angle_alpha   90.00
_cell.angle_beta   90.00
_cell.angle_gamma   90.00
#
_symmetry.space_group_name_H-M   'P 1'
#
loop_
_entity.id
_entity.type
_entity.pdbx_description
1 polymer ?
#
loop_
_entity_poly.entity_id
_entity_poly.type
_entity_poly.pdbx_seq_one_letter_code
_entity_poly.pdbx_strand_id
1 'polypeptide(L)'
;MTIRTRLKMVGVVPIVFLILLSGYFFVTSYLNYEKANALKIILNNNASLSKSLVNIGKERGLTSLYLGSDGKEFSETLKKQRVNTDRSFATLKEKLVYKDTSFIPPLLKLLGEEDYVNDTKYSILLNNLKEISSIRKSVDTQSEPFKKIFFDGYTKKLATPTLDTMSEIKNFALNTEISSLISSLLQLSTAKENAGLERGFISYYMTKKSSMSFEEIALWDHFKTKANSFDLKQVDDPTLHAKLDKILNSPEAKEVLTELGETSSAIQTDVDNGDYAESPIDWFTLQTKKIALLSKAELITSSTLWEKSDAYLKEQIILLSIASFILLISLILAFLGYHTTRDISRNIKELEDVLNKAVEDMKSSEQYLASDTANIENIELDTHEGTKEAYKFLETLVETAKEDKLTALQANEAKSLFLANMSHEIRTPLNGIVGFTEILRSTDLTDEQDEFLSIIDKSSENLLSIINNILDLSKIESNKIEIENIVFDAAEEFESAIETYSVAAAEKNIDLNYYMDPTISNKLKGDPTKIKEILINLLSNAIKFTSYGGEINLEIKSINENDENLIHFSVQDNGIGMSKDQQSRIFDAFSQADVSVTRKYGGTGLGLTISSQFVELMGGQLELDSAKDHGTTFFFTIPLEEVTSTEANYTHAFTDITIGKY
;
A
#
# COMPACT_ATOMS: atom_id res chain seq x y z
N MET A 1 -20.03 13.60 -25.14
CA MET A 1 -18.91 12.67 -24.87
C MET A 1 -19.16 12.03 -23.54
N THR A 2 -19.25 10.70 -23.50
CA THR A 2 -19.69 9.99 -22.31
C THR A 2 -18.62 10.00 -21.22
N ILE A 3 -19.02 9.90 -19.94
CA ILE A 3 -18.13 9.86 -18.78
C ILE A 3 -17.09 8.73 -18.90
N ARG A 4 -17.46 7.54 -19.37
CA ARG A 4 -16.56 6.41 -19.64
C ARG A 4 -15.51 6.75 -20.69
N THR A 5 -15.90 7.47 -21.74
CA THR A 5 -14.97 7.90 -22.80
C THR A 5 -14.00 8.96 -22.27
N ARG A 6 -14.48 9.89 -21.42
CA ARG A 6 -13.62 10.86 -20.72
C ARG A 6 -12.69 10.18 -19.73
N LEU A 7 -13.16 9.18 -18.98
CA LEU A 7 -12.36 8.40 -18.03
C LEU A 7 -11.22 7.67 -18.75
N LYS A 8 -11.51 7.05 -19.90
CA LYS A 8 -10.49 6.42 -20.74
C LYS A 8 -9.52 7.44 -21.33
N MET A 9 -10.00 8.59 -21.81
CA MET A 9 -9.11 9.63 -22.34
C MET A 9 -8.19 10.22 -21.27
N VAL A 10 -8.73 10.57 -20.10
CA VAL A 10 -7.96 11.17 -19.00
C VAL A 10 -7.07 10.13 -18.30
N GLY A 11 -7.53 8.90 -18.17
CA GLY A 11 -6.82 7.82 -17.49
C GLY A 11 -5.77 7.13 -18.36
N VAL A 12 -6.05 6.85 -19.63
CA VAL A 12 -5.19 6.00 -20.47
C VAL A 12 -4.25 6.81 -21.36
N VAL A 13 -4.71 7.91 -21.95
CA VAL A 13 -3.91 8.65 -22.95
C VAL A 13 -2.64 9.27 -22.35
N PRO A 14 -2.67 9.98 -21.20
CA PRO A 14 -1.46 10.51 -20.57
C PRO A 14 -0.47 9.41 -20.17
N ILE A 15 -0.99 8.28 -19.70
CA ILE A 15 -0.19 7.12 -19.30
C ILE A 15 0.51 6.51 -20.51
N VAL A 16 -0.19 6.31 -21.62
CA VAL A 16 0.41 5.79 -22.86
C VAL A 16 1.51 6.72 -23.33
N PHE A 17 1.27 8.04 -23.32
CA PHE A 17 2.29 9.03 -23.67
C PHE A 17 3.51 8.95 -22.74
N LEU A 18 3.27 8.79 -21.44
CA LEU A 18 4.31 8.65 -20.42
C LEU A 18 5.11 7.34 -20.59
N ILE A 19 4.47 6.22 -20.97
CA ILE A 19 5.17 4.98 -21.34
C ILE A 19 6.02 5.18 -22.60
N LEU A 20 5.48 5.81 -23.65
CA LEU A 20 6.23 6.05 -24.88
C LEU A 20 7.45 6.94 -24.63
N LEU A 21 7.27 8.00 -23.86
CA LEU A 21 8.34 8.93 -23.51
C LEU A 21 9.41 8.25 -22.63
N SER A 22 8.99 7.55 -21.57
CA SER A 22 9.91 6.84 -20.69
C SER A 22 10.61 5.67 -21.39
N GLY A 23 9.93 4.97 -22.29
CA GLY A 23 10.51 3.94 -23.15
C GLY A 23 11.56 4.51 -24.10
N TYR A 24 11.29 5.66 -24.72
CA TYR A 24 12.26 6.37 -25.54
C TYR A 24 13.51 6.73 -24.73
N PHE A 25 13.34 7.37 -23.56
CA PHE A 25 14.46 7.72 -22.68
C PHE A 25 15.26 6.50 -22.22
N PHE A 26 14.59 5.39 -21.91
CA PHE A 26 15.26 4.14 -21.55
C PHE A 26 16.10 3.61 -22.70
N VAL A 27 15.54 3.52 -23.91
CA VAL A 27 16.27 3.05 -25.10
C VAL A 27 17.48 3.94 -25.40
N THR A 28 17.33 5.26 -25.40
CA THR A 28 18.44 6.18 -25.63
C THR A 28 19.53 6.04 -24.56
N SER A 29 19.15 5.95 -23.29
CA SER A 29 20.11 5.78 -22.18
C SER A 29 20.84 4.43 -22.28
N TYR A 30 20.13 3.38 -22.68
CA TYR A 30 20.70 2.05 -22.88
C TYR A 30 21.71 2.02 -24.04
N LEU A 31 21.39 2.65 -25.17
CA LEU A 31 22.31 2.77 -26.31
C LEU A 31 23.59 3.53 -25.93
N ASN A 32 23.47 4.63 -25.19
CA ASN A 32 24.63 5.40 -24.73
C ASN A 32 25.50 4.60 -23.76
N TYR A 33 24.86 3.83 -22.86
CA TYR A 33 25.56 2.90 -21.97
C TYR A 33 26.33 1.83 -22.76
N GLU A 34 25.71 1.17 -23.74
CA GLU A 34 26.38 0.13 -24.53
C GLU A 34 27.54 0.70 -25.36
N LYS A 35 27.35 1.88 -25.99
CA LYS A 35 28.45 2.58 -26.70
C LYS A 35 29.61 2.93 -25.76
N ALA A 36 29.32 3.39 -24.54
CA ALA A 36 30.34 3.70 -23.54
C ALA A 36 31.08 2.45 -23.03
N ASN A 37 30.35 1.35 -22.83
CA ASN A 37 30.91 0.07 -22.43
C ASN A 37 31.81 -0.53 -23.54
N ALA A 38 31.37 -0.44 -24.80
CA ALA A 38 32.16 -0.86 -25.95
C ALA A 38 33.46 -0.05 -26.11
N LEU A 39 33.42 1.27 -25.89
CA LEU A 39 34.63 2.11 -25.89
C LEU A 39 35.67 1.61 -24.87
N LYS A 40 35.24 1.21 -23.67
CA LYS A 40 36.12 0.65 -22.64
C LYS A 40 36.80 -0.65 -23.10
N ILE A 41 36.06 -1.53 -23.78
CA ILE A 41 36.61 -2.77 -24.36
C ILE A 41 37.65 -2.45 -25.44
N ILE A 42 37.31 -1.53 -26.35
CA ILE A 42 38.19 -1.12 -27.45
C ILE A 42 39.46 -0.46 -26.93
N LEU A 43 39.38 0.37 -25.88
CA LEU A 43 40.56 0.96 -25.23
C LEU A 43 41.52 -0.09 -24.68
N ASN A 44 40.99 -1.13 -24.03
CA ASN A 44 41.80 -2.24 -23.50
C ASN A 44 42.46 -3.04 -24.64
N ASN A 45 41.71 -3.30 -25.71
CA ASN A 45 42.25 -3.95 -26.91
C ASN A 45 43.36 -3.09 -27.54
N ASN A 46 43.11 -1.79 -27.71
CA ASN A 46 44.07 -0.84 -28.28
C ASN A 46 45.36 -0.73 -27.48
N ALA A 47 45.31 -0.80 -26.16
CA ALA A 47 46.52 -0.85 -25.33
C ALA A 47 47.40 -2.07 -25.66
N SER A 48 46.79 -3.23 -25.89
CA SER A 48 47.49 -4.46 -26.28
C SER A 48 47.98 -4.39 -27.73
N LEU A 49 47.17 -3.87 -28.64
CA LEU A 49 47.52 -3.68 -30.06
C LEU A 49 48.69 -2.72 -30.22
N SER A 50 48.66 -1.58 -29.53
CA SER A 50 49.71 -0.57 -29.55
C SER A 50 51.06 -1.15 -29.11
N LYS A 51 51.06 -2.01 -28.08
CA LYS A 51 52.27 -2.71 -27.61
C LYS A 51 52.81 -3.70 -28.66
N SER A 52 51.94 -4.43 -29.33
CA SER A 52 52.34 -5.33 -30.43
C SER A 52 52.88 -4.54 -31.62
N LEU A 53 52.26 -3.42 -31.99
CA LEU A 53 52.70 -2.55 -33.07
C LEU A 53 54.12 -2.01 -32.84
N VAL A 54 54.46 -1.62 -31.60
CA VAL A 54 55.82 -1.20 -31.24
C VAL A 54 56.85 -2.32 -31.44
N ASN A 55 56.50 -3.57 -31.09
CA ASN A 55 57.39 -4.72 -31.29
C ASN A 55 57.54 -5.08 -32.77
N ILE A 56 56.46 -5.05 -33.55
CA ILE A 56 56.47 -5.21 -35.01
C ILE A 56 57.40 -4.16 -35.63
N GLY A 57 57.24 -2.88 -35.28
CA GLY A 57 58.06 -1.80 -35.80
C GLY A 57 59.54 -1.91 -35.42
N LYS A 58 59.85 -2.44 -34.23
CA LYS A 58 61.24 -2.67 -33.79
C LYS A 58 61.88 -3.87 -34.50
N GLU A 59 61.14 -4.96 -34.68
CA GLU A 59 61.62 -6.11 -35.46
C GLU A 59 61.81 -5.75 -36.94
N ARG A 60 60.87 -4.99 -37.52
CA ARG A 60 61.01 -4.42 -38.87
C ARG A 60 62.28 -3.59 -39.01
N GLY A 61 62.53 -2.70 -38.06
CA GLY A 61 63.74 -1.86 -38.09
C GLY A 61 65.05 -2.65 -37.93
N LEU A 62 65.10 -3.63 -37.03
CA LEU A 62 66.29 -4.50 -36.90
C LEU A 62 66.49 -5.40 -38.12
N THR A 63 65.38 -5.80 -38.77
CA THR A 63 65.43 -6.49 -40.06
C THR A 63 66.08 -5.63 -41.13
N SER A 64 65.79 -4.31 -41.15
CA SER A 64 66.45 -3.37 -42.06
C SER A 64 67.97 -3.32 -41.87
N LEU A 65 68.44 -3.24 -40.63
CA LEU A 65 69.89 -3.27 -40.31
C LEU A 65 70.52 -4.60 -40.74
N TYR A 66 69.88 -5.72 -40.40
CA TYR A 66 70.34 -7.07 -40.78
C TYR A 66 70.46 -7.22 -42.31
N LEU A 67 69.41 -6.88 -43.06
CA LEU A 67 69.42 -6.98 -44.53
C LEU A 67 70.38 -5.98 -45.17
N GLY A 68 70.53 -4.77 -44.62
CA GLY A 68 71.49 -3.78 -45.11
C GLY A 68 72.93 -4.28 -44.96
N SER A 69 73.22 -5.06 -43.91
CA SER A 69 74.53 -5.71 -43.69
C SER A 69 74.75 -6.99 -44.51
N ASP A 70 73.85 -7.31 -45.47
CA ASP A 70 73.83 -8.59 -46.20
C ASP A 70 73.72 -9.82 -45.29
N GLY A 71 73.08 -9.66 -44.12
CA GLY A 71 72.90 -10.68 -43.10
C GLY A 71 74.14 -10.99 -42.26
N LYS A 72 75.19 -10.17 -42.34
CA LYS A 72 76.46 -10.37 -41.61
C LYS A 72 76.42 -9.85 -40.18
N GLU A 73 75.66 -8.80 -39.91
CA GLU A 73 75.59 -8.13 -38.61
C GLU A 73 74.16 -8.14 -38.04
N PHE A 74 73.99 -7.79 -36.77
CA PHE A 74 72.68 -7.66 -36.08
C PHE A 74 71.83 -8.92 -35.92
N SER A 75 72.28 -10.10 -36.39
CA SER A 75 71.53 -11.37 -36.30
C SER A 75 71.09 -11.70 -34.85
N GLU A 76 72.00 -11.59 -33.88
CA GLU A 76 71.69 -11.88 -32.48
C GLU A 76 70.68 -10.89 -31.88
N THR A 77 70.84 -9.59 -32.17
CA THR A 77 69.89 -8.56 -31.74
C THR A 77 68.51 -8.77 -32.36
N LEU A 78 68.44 -9.15 -33.63
CA LEU A 78 67.20 -9.46 -34.34
C LEU A 78 66.52 -10.70 -33.74
N LYS A 79 67.26 -11.79 -33.51
CA LYS A 79 66.71 -13.00 -32.84
C LYS A 79 66.14 -12.68 -31.46
N LYS A 80 66.84 -11.88 -30.66
CA LYS A 80 66.35 -11.44 -29.34
C LYS A 80 65.06 -10.63 -29.47
N GLN A 81 64.95 -9.75 -30.46
CA GLN A 81 63.72 -9.00 -30.71
C GLN A 81 62.58 -9.88 -31.19
N ARG A 82 62.83 -10.89 -32.03
CA ARG A 82 61.80 -11.86 -32.47
C ARG A 82 61.11 -12.54 -31.29
N VAL A 83 61.86 -12.94 -30.28
CA VAL A 83 61.31 -13.50 -29.02
C VAL A 83 60.40 -12.50 -28.30
N ASN A 84 60.77 -11.22 -28.26
CA ASN A 84 59.93 -10.18 -27.68
C ASN A 84 58.64 -9.97 -28.47
N THR A 85 58.72 -9.97 -29.81
CA THR A 85 57.55 -9.87 -30.69
C THR A 85 56.63 -11.07 -30.50
N ASP A 86 57.15 -12.30 -30.45
CA ASP A 86 56.35 -13.51 -30.25
C ASP A 86 55.64 -13.48 -28.90
N ARG A 87 56.32 -13.04 -27.84
CA ARG A 87 55.71 -12.81 -26.52
C ARG A 87 54.60 -11.77 -26.60
N SER A 88 54.81 -10.67 -27.34
CA SER A 88 53.78 -9.63 -27.51
C SER A 88 52.54 -10.15 -28.24
N PHE A 89 52.71 -11.00 -29.26
CA PHE A 89 51.61 -11.63 -29.99
C PHE A 89 50.86 -12.65 -29.12
N ALA A 90 51.57 -13.43 -28.31
CA ALA A 90 50.95 -14.33 -27.36
C ALA A 90 50.09 -13.56 -26.33
N THR A 91 50.63 -12.50 -25.74
CA THR A 91 49.87 -11.63 -24.82
C THR A 91 48.68 -10.96 -25.51
N LEU A 92 48.83 -10.51 -26.75
CA LEU A 92 47.73 -9.92 -27.51
C LEU A 92 46.60 -10.92 -27.72
N LYS A 93 46.93 -12.16 -28.12
CA LYS A 93 45.94 -13.23 -28.31
C LYS A 93 45.21 -13.60 -27.01
N GLU A 94 45.90 -13.55 -25.88
CA GLU A 94 45.32 -13.84 -24.56
C GLU A 94 44.37 -12.72 -24.09
N LYS A 95 44.72 -11.45 -24.33
CA LYS A 95 44.00 -10.30 -23.78
C LYS A 95 42.88 -9.73 -24.66
N LEU A 96 42.87 -10.05 -25.96
CA LEU A 96 41.87 -9.50 -26.87
C LEU A 96 40.46 -9.98 -26.52
N VAL A 97 39.57 -9.03 -26.31
CA VAL A 97 38.13 -9.28 -26.14
C VAL A 97 37.43 -8.91 -27.44
N TYR A 98 36.86 -9.89 -28.11
CA TYR A 98 36.24 -9.70 -29.44
C TYR A 98 34.85 -10.33 -29.56
N LYS A 99 34.34 -10.96 -28.49
CA LYS A 99 32.96 -11.44 -28.42
C LYS A 99 32.05 -10.33 -27.93
N ASP A 100 30.82 -10.31 -28.44
CA ASP A 100 29.79 -9.41 -27.96
C ASP A 100 29.47 -9.69 -26.48
N THR A 101 29.53 -8.65 -25.66
CA THR A 101 29.20 -8.66 -24.22
C THR A 101 28.03 -7.74 -23.90
N SER A 102 27.24 -7.36 -24.90
CA SER A 102 26.07 -6.49 -24.74
C SER A 102 25.04 -7.09 -23.77
N PHE A 103 24.39 -6.25 -22.98
CA PHE A 103 23.49 -6.70 -21.91
C PHE A 103 22.14 -7.20 -22.44
N ILE A 104 21.60 -6.56 -23.48
CA ILE A 104 20.34 -6.89 -24.16
C ILE A 104 20.56 -6.96 -25.68
N PRO A 105 21.21 -8.01 -26.20
CA PRO A 105 21.46 -8.17 -27.64
C PRO A 105 20.21 -8.11 -28.53
N PRO A 106 19.05 -8.69 -28.14
CA PRO A 106 17.84 -8.61 -28.97
C PRO A 106 17.34 -7.18 -29.21
N LEU A 107 17.55 -6.27 -28.24
CA LEU A 107 17.13 -4.88 -28.37
C LEU A 107 18.03 -4.12 -29.35
N LEU A 108 19.35 -4.34 -29.29
CA LEU A 108 20.29 -3.77 -30.25
C LEU A 108 20.00 -4.23 -31.68
N LYS A 109 19.73 -5.52 -31.84
CA LYS A 109 19.29 -6.12 -33.10
C LYS A 109 18.03 -5.47 -33.68
N LEU A 110 17.03 -5.24 -32.83
CA LEU A 110 15.79 -4.58 -33.25
C LEU A 110 16.03 -3.13 -33.74
N LEU A 111 17.01 -2.44 -33.14
CA LEU A 111 17.35 -1.04 -33.44
C LEU A 111 18.36 -0.89 -34.58
N GLY A 112 18.92 -1.99 -35.10
CA GLY A 112 19.97 -1.97 -36.13
C GLY A 112 21.31 -1.44 -35.62
N GLU A 113 21.53 -1.46 -34.30
CA GLU A 113 22.74 -0.99 -33.62
C GLU A 113 23.55 -2.22 -33.12
N GLU A 114 23.83 -3.17 -34.02
CA GLU A 114 24.62 -4.39 -33.73
C GLU A 114 26.14 -4.13 -33.78
N ASP A 115 26.91 -5.08 -33.24
CA ASP A 115 28.35 -5.24 -33.48
C ASP A 115 29.25 -4.04 -33.13
N TYR A 116 29.05 -3.44 -31.95
CA TYR A 116 30.01 -2.46 -31.43
C TYR A 116 31.44 -3.02 -31.30
N VAL A 117 31.61 -4.34 -31.20
CA VAL A 117 32.92 -5.01 -31.23
C VAL A 117 32.96 -5.95 -32.42
N ASN A 118 33.77 -5.62 -33.44
CA ASN A 118 33.83 -6.36 -34.71
C ASN A 118 34.68 -7.64 -34.61
N ASP A 119 34.06 -8.76 -34.27
CA ASP A 119 34.71 -10.09 -34.19
C ASP A 119 35.48 -10.45 -35.49
N THR A 120 34.88 -10.18 -36.65
CA THR A 120 35.48 -10.47 -37.96
C THR A 120 36.82 -9.75 -38.14
N LYS A 121 36.93 -8.50 -37.69
CA LYS A 121 38.17 -7.75 -37.85
C LYS A 121 39.28 -8.24 -36.92
N TYR A 122 38.96 -8.52 -35.66
CA TYR A 122 39.94 -9.07 -34.71
C TYR A 122 40.42 -10.46 -35.12
N SER A 123 39.54 -11.30 -35.66
CA SER A 123 39.90 -12.63 -36.16
C SER A 123 40.80 -12.54 -37.42
N ILE A 124 40.49 -11.65 -38.37
CA ILE A 124 41.36 -11.37 -39.53
C ILE A 124 42.74 -10.88 -39.06
N LEU A 125 42.78 -9.96 -38.11
CA LEU A 125 44.03 -9.46 -37.53
C LEU A 125 44.87 -10.60 -36.95
N LEU A 126 44.28 -11.43 -36.09
CA LEU A 126 44.97 -12.57 -35.48
C LEU A 126 45.48 -13.57 -36.52
N ASN A 127 44.79 -13.72 -37.64
CA ASN A 127 45.28 -14.55 -38.74
C ASN A 127 46.46 -13.91 -39.47
N ASN A 128 46.40 -12.60 -39.73
CA ASN A 128 47.48 -11.84 -40.35
C ASN A 128 48.78 -11.91 -39.54
N LEU A 129 48.70 -11.91 -38.20
CA LEU A 129 49.89 -12.04 -37.34
C LEU A 129 50.67 -13.34 -37.55
N LYS A 130 50.06 -14.39 -38.10
CA LYS A 130 50.74 -15.66 -38.43
C LYS A 130 51.71 -15.53 -39.60
N GLU A 131 51.52 -14.52 -40.46
CA GLU A 131 52.41 -14.20 -41.59
C GLU A 131 53.82 -13.81 -41.12
N ILE A 132 54.03 -13.49 -39.83
CA ILE A 132 55.38 -13.20 -39.31
C ILE A 132 56.37 -14.33 -39.60
N SER A 133 55.92 -15.58 -39.59
CA SER A 133 56.75 -16.75 -39.89
C SER A 133 57.24 -16.78 -41.34
N SER A 134 56.38 -16.43 -42.30
CA SER A 134 56.73 -16.39 -43.72
C SER A 134 57.67 -15.21 -44.00
N ILE A 135 57.41 -14.06 -43.37
CA ILE A 135 58.26 -12.86 -43.46
C ILE A 135 59.67 -13.17 -42.94
N ARG A 136 59.78 -13.78 -41.75
CA ARG A 136 61.09 -14.15 -41.17
C ARG A 136 61.84 -15.15 -42.03
N LYS A 137 61.15 -16.11 -42.65
CA LYS A 137 61.77 -17.03 -43.61
C LYS A 137 62.39 -16.28 -44.78
N SER A 138 61.65 -15.34 -45.40
CA SER A 138 62.17 -14.50 -46.49
C SER A 138 63.36 -13.63 -46.07
N VAL A 139 63.38 -13.14 -44.83
CA VAL A 139 64.50 -12.40 -44.25
C VAL A 139 65.74 -13.29 -44.09
N ASP A 140 65.56 -14.47 -43.50
CA ASP A 140 66.68 -15.37 -43.18
C ASP A 140 67.29 -15.98 -44.45
N THR A 141 66.47 -16.28 -45.45
CA THR A 141 66.94 -16.76 -46.77
C THR A 141 67.32 -15.64 -47.72
N GLN A 142 67.07 -14.38 -47.37
CA GLN A 142 67.23 -13.20 -48.23
C GLN A 142 66.61 -13.39 -49.63
N SER A 143 65.47 -14.10 -49.69
CA SER A 143 64.89 -14.56 -50.97
C SER A 143 64.07 -13.50 -51.68
N GLU A 144 63.82 -12.36 -51.03
CA GLU A 144 62.94 -11.30 -51.51
C GLU A 144 63.62 -9.93 -51.30
N PRO A 145 63.37 -8.94 -52.17
CA PRO A 145 63.96 -7.61 -52.02
C PRO A 145 63.54 -6.91 -50.72
N PHE A 146 64.44 -6.07 -50.18
CA PHE A 146 64.20 -5.30 -48.95
C PHE A 146 62.83 -4.61 -48.94
N LYS A 147 62.49 -3.84 -49.97
CA LYS A 147 61.23 -3.08 -50.04
C LYS A 147 60.01 -3.99 -49.92
N LYS A 148 60.05 -5.19 -50.50
CA LYS A 148 58.94 -6.15 -50.42
C LYS A 148 58.80 -6.71 -49.00
N ILE A 149 59.90 -7.06 -48.35
CA ILE A 149 59.89 -7.50 -46.94
C ILE A 149 59.40 -6.37 -46.02
N PHE A 150 59.87 -5.14 -46.25
CA PHE A 150 59.60 -3.99 -45.41
C PHE A 150 58.16 -3.47 -45.58
N PHE A 151 57.73 -3.23 -46.81
CA PHE A 151 56.41 -2.69 -47.11
C PHE A 151 55.33 -3.76 -47.22
N ASP A 152 55.51 -4.80 -48.04
CA ASP A 152 54.45 -5.81 -48.20
C ASP A 152 54.40 -6.78 -47.02
N GLY A 153 55.56 -7.16 -46.47
CA GLY A 153 55.67 -8.03 -45.31
C GLY A 153 55.23 -7.32 -44.02
N TYR A 154 56.15 -6.59 -43.38
CA TYR A 154 55.87 -6.03 -42.07
C TYR A 154 54.79 -4.93 -42.09
N THR A 155 54.79 -4.05 -43.09
CA THR A 155 53.90 -2.88 -43.06
C THR A 155 52.47 -3.27 -43.45
N LYS A 156 52.28 -3.78 -44.67
CA LYS A 156 50.95 -4.09 -45.23
C LYS A 156 50.27 -5.29 -44.57
N LYS A 157 51.00 -6.37 -44.26
CA LYS A 157 50.38 -7.56 -43.63
C LYS A 157 50.24 -7.44 -42.11
N LEU A 158 51.11 -6.70 -41.42
CA LEU A 158 51.11 -6.68 -39.94
C LEU A 158 50.75 -5.31 -39.36
N ALA A 159 51.50 -4.26 -39.69
CA ALA A 159 51.35 -2.95 -39.05
C ALA A 159 50.04 -2.24 -39.45
N THR A 160 49.73 -2.18 -40.75
CA THR A 160 48.53 -1.52 -41.27
C THR A 160 47.23 -2.13 -40.71
N PRO A 161 47.01 -3.46 -40.73
CA PRO A 161 45.81 -4.04 -40.12
C PRO A 161 45.70 -3.79 -38.61
N THR A 162 46.84 -3.75 -37.90
CA THR A 162 46.88 -3.43 -36.47
C THR A 162 46.43 -1.99 -36.24
N LEU A 163 46.97 -1.03 -37.01
CA LEU A 163 46.62 0.39 -36.90
C LEU A 163 45.17 0.67 -37.35
N ASP A 164 44.69 0.00 -38.39
CA ASP A 164 43.31 0.10 -38.89
C ASP A 164 42.30 -0.45 -37.88
N THR A 165 42.68 -1.46 -37.11
CA THR A 165 41.88 -1.98 -35.99
C THR A 165 41.87 -0.98 -34.83
N MET A 166 43.04 -0.43 -34.49
CA MET A 166 43.11 0.62 -33.45
C MET A 166 42.26 1.85 -33.80
N SER A 167 42.17 2.17 -35.09
CA SER A 167 41.41 3.32 -35.60
C SER A 167 39.88 3.17 -35.48
N GLU A 168 39.35 2.00 -35.13
CA GLU A 168 37.90 1.81 -34.91
C GLU A 168 37.37 2.60 -33.73
N ILE A 169 38.25 2.97 -32.80
CA ILE A 169 37.90 3.81 -31.66
C ILE A 169 37.23 5.13 -32.08
N LYS A 170 37.48 5.62 -33.30
CA LYS A 170 36.81 6.83 -33.86
C LYS A 170 35.28 6.71 -33.94
N ASN A 171 34.76 5.49 -34.01
CA ASN A 171 33.32 5.24 -34.07
C ASN A 171 32.63 5.43 -32.70
N PHE A 172 33.42 5.66 -31.65
CA PHE A 172 32.98 5.78 -30.26
C PHE A 172 33.19 7.21 -29.71
N ALA A 173 33.04 8.21 -30.57
CA ALA A 173 33.08 9.63 -30.18
C ALA A 173 31.81 10.03 -29.41
N LEU A 174 31.74 9.67 -28.12
CA LEU A 174 30.53 9.83 -27.29
C LEU A 174 30.18 11.30 -27.01
N ASN A 175 31.19 12.17 -26.94
CA ASN A 175 31.06 13.62 -26.80
C ASN A 175 32.26 14.33 -27.43
N THR A 176 32.24 15.66 -27.45
CA THR A 176 33.30 16.48 -28.06
C THR A 176 34.67 16.29 -27.40
N GLU A 177 34.71 16.16 -26.07
CA GLU A 177 35.95 15.95 -25.31
C GLU A 177 36.60 14.60 -25.63
N ILE A 178 35.84 13.50 -25.56
CA ILE A 178 36.27 12.14 -25.91
C ILE A 178 36.70 12.08 -27.38
N SER A 179 35.98 12.77 -28.28
CA SER A 179 36.34 12.85 -29.71
C SER A 179 37.71 13.52 -29.92
N SER A 180 37.97 14.63 -29.24
CA SER A 180 39.27 15.34 -29.29
C SER A 180 40.42 14.48 -28.76
N LEU A 181 40.19 13.76 -27.66
CA LEU A 181 41.14 12.80 -27.09
C LEU A 181 41.43 11.63 -28.04
N ILE A 182 40.39 11.07 -28.68
CA ILE A 182 40.54 10.02 -29.69
C ILE A 182 41.36 10.53 -30.88
N SER A 183 41.07 11.74 -31.38
CA SER A 183 41.84 12.35 -32.47
C SER A 183 43.32 12.48 -32.11
N SER A 184 43.61 13.02 -30.93
CA SER A 184 44.99 13.14 -30.40
C SER A 184 45.69 11.79 -30.30
N LEU A 185 44.99 10.76 -29.83
CA LEU A 185 45.52 9.40 -29.70
C LEU A 185 45.85 8.77 -31.08
N LEU A 186 44.99 8.98 -32.08
CA LEU A 186 45.20 8.48 -33.43
C LEU A 186 46.34 9.22 -34.15
N GLN A 187 46.48 10.53 -33.94
CA GLN A 187 47.62 11.30 -34.43
C GLN A 187 48.94 10.79 -33.83
N LEU A 188 48.99 10.55 -32.51
CA LEU A 188 50.16 9.97 -31.84
C LEU A 188 50.49 8.57 -32.38
N SER A 189 49.47 7.72 -32.56
CA SER A 189 49.65 6.38 -33.14
C SER A 189 50.22 6.43 -34.56
N THR A 190 49.72 7.36 -35.39
CA THR A 190 50.19 7.60 -36.75
C THR A 190 51.63 8.12 -36.77
N ALA A 191 51.93 9.13 -35.94
CA ALA A 191 53.27 9.70 -35.81
C ALA A 191 54.29 8.63 -35.38
N LYS A 192 53.91 7.79 -34.41
CA LYS A 192 54.75 6.69 -33.90
C LYS A 192 55.05 5.64 -34.97
N GLU A 193 54.04 5.20 -35.73
CA GLU A 193 54.24 4.22 -36.80
C GLU A 193 55.14 4.77 -37.92
N ASN A 194 54.94 6.04 -38.31
CA ASN A 194 55.76 6.67 -39.34
C ASN A 194 57.19 6.96 -38.88
N ALA A 195 57.42 7.30 -37.61
CA ALA A 195 58.77 7.33 -37.03
C ALA A 195 59.44 5.94 -37.07
N GLY A 196 58.64 4.87 -36.88
CA GLY A 196 59.11 3.49 -37.03
C GLY A 196 59.45 3.11 -38.48
N LEU A 197 58.70 3.62 -39.46
CA LEU A 197 58.99 3.47 -40.88
C LEU A 197 60.26 4.23 -41.26
N GLU A 198 60.38 5.49 -40.86
CA GLU A 198 61.56 6.34 -41.05
C GLU A 198 62.82 5.67 -40.48
N ARG A 199 62.76 5.23 -39.21
CA ARG A 199 63.85 4.49 -38.55
C ARG A 199 64.34 3.34 -39.42
N GLY A 200 63.44 2.44 -39.80
CA GLY A 200 63.81 1.22 -40.50
C GLY A 200 64.21 1.45 -41.95
N PHE A 201 63.55 2.36 -42.66
CA PHE A 201 63.84 2.63 -44.06
C PHE A 201 65.26 3.21 -44.22
N ILE A 202 65.58 4.25 -43.46
CA ILE A 202 66.89 4.91 -43.53
C ILE A 202 68.01 4.03 -42.98
N SER A 203 67.75 3.26 -41.91
CA SER A 203 68.73 2.30 -41.38
C SER A 203 69.21 1.28 -42.42
N TYR A 204 68.34 0.87 -43.35
CA TYR A 204 68.73 -0.04 -44.43
C TYR A 204 69.74 0.61 -45.38
N TYR A 205 69.43 1.79 -45.93
CA TYR A 205 70.30 2.47 -46.90
C TYR A 205 71.64 2.85 -46.28
N MET A 206 71.64 3.33 -45.04
CA MET A 206 72.87 3.66 -44.30
C MET A 206 73.76 2.43 -44.10
N THR A 207 73.17 1.30 -43.68
CA THR A 207 73.95 0.06 -43.45
C THR A 207 74.43 -0.55 -44.76
N LYS A 208 73.60 -0.47 -45.80
CA LYS A 208 73.94 -0.98 -47.14
C LYS A 208 74.96 -0.10 -47.87
N LYS A 209 75.15 1.15 -47.41
CA LYS A 209 75.95 2.19 -48.07
C LYS A 209 75.55 2.38 -49.53
N SER A 210 74.25 2.57 -49.74
CA SER A 210 73.65 2.74 -51.06
C SER A 210 72.95 4.08 -51.18
N SER A 211 73.01 4.68 -52.38
CA SER A 211 72.26 5.88 -52.68
C SER A 211 70.76 5.63 -52.74
N MET A 212 69.97 6.69 -52.56
CA MET A 212 68.51 6.66 -52.68
C MET A 212 68.04 7.28 -54.01
N SER A 213 67.00 6.70 -54.61
CA SER A 213 66.33 7.30 -55.76
C SER A 213 65.46 8.49 -55.34
N PHE A 214 65.07 9.33 -56.30
CA PHE A 214 64.18 10.46 -56.04
C PHE A 214 62.87 10.02 -55.37
N GLU A 215 62.29 8.90 -55.80
CA GLU A 215 61.07 8.34 -55.20
C GLU A 215 61.28 7.87 -53.75
N GLU A 216 62.47 7.37 -53.43
CA GLU A 216 62.81 6.91 -52.08
C GLU A 216 63.03 8.10 -51.13
N ILE A 217 63.65 9.18 -51.62
CA ILE A 217 63.81 10.43 -50.88
C ILE A 217 62.43 11.07 -50.62
N ALA A 218 61.56 11.13 -51.64
CA ALA A 218 60.20 11.61 -51.48
C ALA A 218 59.39 10.77 -50.48
N LEU A 219 59.61 9.45 -50.49
CA LEU A 219 58.97 8.54 -49.53
C LEU A 219 59.47 8.78 -48.10
N TRP A 220 60.76 9.06 -47.91
CA TRP A 220 61.30 9.45 -46.61
C TRP A 220 60.67 10.77 -46.12
N ASP A 221 60.56 11.78 -46.98
CA ASP A 221 59.91 13.05 -46.62
C ASP A 221 58.44 12.86 -46.18
N HIS A 222 57.73 11.96 -46.84
CA HIS A 222 56.37 11.57 -46.44
C HIS A 222 56.33 10.92 -45.05
N PHE A 223 57.26 10.00 -44.74
CA PHE A 223 57.35 9.42 -43.39
C PHE A 223 57.68 10.48 -42.35
N LYS A 224 58.64 11.37 -42.64
CA LYS A 224 59.05 12.46 -41.74
C LYS A 224 57.89 13.42 -41.45
N THR A 225 57.15 13.81 -42.48
CA THR A 225 55.95 14.65 -42.35
C THR A 225 54.91 14.00 -41.45
N LYS A 226 54.57 12.73 -41.69
CA LYS A 226 53.61 12.00 -40.85
C LYS A 226 54.13 11.73 -39.45
N ALA A 227 55.43 11.49 -39.28
CA ALA A 227 56.07 11.29 -37.98
C ALA A 227 56.03 12.56 -37.09
N ASN A 228 55.81 13.73 -37.70
CA ASN A 228 55.67 15.02 -37.03
C ASN A 228 54.23 15.58 -37.10
N SER A 229 53.25 14.72 -37.41
CA SER A 229 51.85 15.13 -37.57
C SER A 229 51.13 15.49 -36.27
N PHE A 230 51.66 15.07 -35.12
CA PHE A 230 51.07 15.38 -33.82
C PHE A 230 51.40 16.82 -33.40
N ASP A 231 50.37 17.66 -33.25
CA ASP A 231 50.50 19.04 -32.79
C ASP A 231 49.91 19.21 -31.39
N LEU A 232 50.78 19.52 -30.41
CA LEU A 232 50.39 19.76 -29.03
C LEU A 232 49.39 20.93 -28.89
N LYS A 233 49.41 21.90 -29.82
CA LYS A 233 48.48 23.05 -29.79
C LYS A 233 47.03 22.66 -30.11
N GLN A 234 46.81 21.52 -30.75
CA GLN A 234 45.49 21.00 -31.09
C GLN A 234 44.88 20.16 -29.96
N VAL A 235 45.59 19.99 -28.84
CA VAL A 235 45.08 19.26 -27.66
C VAL A 235 44.22 20.20 -26.83
N ASP A 236 42.89 20.00 -26.89
CA ASP A 236 41.92 20.87 -26.21
C ASP A 236 41.90 20.70 -24.68
N ASP A 237 42.12 19.48 -24.16
CA ASP A 237 42.10 19.21 -22.72
C ASP A 237 43.31 19.87 -22.03
N PRO A 238 43.12 20.87 -21.13
CA PRO A 238 44.23 21.61 -20.53
C PRO A 238 45.13 20.75 -19.63
N THR A 239 44.54 19.75 -18.97
CA THR A 239 45.27 18.86 -18.06
C THR A 239 46.16 17.91 -18.85
N LEU A 240 45.62 17.34 -19.92
CA LEU A 240 46.37 16.52 -20.87
C LEU A 240 47.46 17.36 -21.53
N HIS A 241 47.13 18.56 -22.02
CA HIS A 241 48.09 19.47 -22.64
C HIS A 241 49.30 19.70 -21.72
N ALA A 242 49.07 20.06 -20.45
CA ALA A 242 50.15 20.25 -19.49
C ALA A 242 50.96 18.97 -19.20
N LYS A 243 50.32 17.79 -19.17
CA LYS A 243 51.02 16.50 -18.99
C LYS A 243 51.88 16.15 -20.21
N LEU A 244 51.38 16.41 -21.42
CA LEU A 244 52.08 16.15 -22.67
C LEU A 244 53.23 17.13 -22.88
N ASP A 245 53.03 18.42 -22.56
CA ASP A 245 54.06 19.45 -22.62
C ASP A 245 55.29 19.08 -21.78
N LYS A 246 55.08 18.61 -20.55
CA LYS A 246 56.16 18.15 -19.66
C LYS A 246 57.03 17.02 -20.24
N ILE A 247 56.51 16.25 -21.18
CA ILE A 247 57.25 15.13 -21.79
C ILE A 247 57.85 15.56 -23.12
N LEU A 248 57.03 16.13 -24.00
CA LEU A 248 57.44 16.47 -25.36
C LEU A 248 58.35 17.70 -25.41
N ASN A 249 58.27 18.60 -24.43
CA ASN A 249 59.12 19.78 -24.31
C ASN A 249 60.12 19.71 -23.14
N SER A 250 60.35 18.52 -22.57
CA SER A 250 61.42 18.28 -21.61
C SER A 250 62.80 18.60 -22.22
N PRO A 251 63.81 18.98 -21.39
CA PRO A 251 65.17 19.20 -21.88
C PRO A 251 65.71 18.01 -22.69
N GLU A 252 65.47 16.79 -22.22
CA GLU A 252 65.91 15.56 -22.89
C GLU A 252 65.15 15.33 -24.21
N ALA A 253 63.87 15.66 -24.29
CA ALA A 253 63.11 15.56 -25.53
C ALA A 253 63.59 16.57 -26.58
N LYS A 254 63.89 17.81 -26.15
CA LYS A 254 64.44 18.84 -27.04
C LYS A 254 65.80 18.44 -27.58
N GLU A 255 66.69 17.94 -26.73
CA GLU A 255 68.00 17.44 -27.13
C GLU A 255 67.87 16.33 -28.19
N VAL A 256 67.03 15.31 -27.94
CA VAL A 256 66.81 14.21 -28.88
C VAL A 256 66.23 14.70 -30.22
N LEU A 257 65.31 15.65 -30.21
CA LEU A 257 64.70 16.18 -31.43
C LEU A 257 65.66 17.07 -32.22
N THR A 258 66.52 17.85 -31.54
CA THR A 258 67.58 18.63 -32.17
C THR A 258 68.62 17.71 -32.82
N GLU A 259 69.13 16.72 -32.08
CA GLU A 259 70.10 15.74 -32.59
C GLU A 259 69.52 14.97 -33.78
N LEU A 260 68.25 14.55 -33.71
CA LEU A 260 67.56 13.93 -34.85
C LEU A 260 67.46 14.85 -36.08
N GLY A 261 67.24 16.14 -35.87
CA GLY A 261 67.19 17.13 -36.95
C GLY A 261 68.54 17.25 -37.64
N GLU A 262 69.60 17.40 -36.86
CA GLU A 262 70.99 17.49 -37.33
C GLU A 262 71.42 16.22 -38.07
N THR A 263 71.24 15.05 -37.47
CA THR A 263 71.53 13.75 -38.10
C THR A 263 70.67 13.54 -39.36
N SER A 264 69.38 13.92 -39.35
CA SER A 264 68.53 13.84 -40.53
C SER A 264 69.05 14.70 -41.67
N SER A 265 69.52 15.93 -41.39
CA SER A 265 70.09 16.82 -42.40
C SER A 265 71.44 16.33 -42.94
N ALA A 266 72.29 15.74 -42.08
CA ALA A 266 73.54 15.11 -42.49
C ALA A 266 73.26 13.95 -43.45
N ILE A 267 72.36 13.03 -43.06
CA ILE A 267 71.95 11.91 -43.92
C ILE A 267 71.39 12.41 -45.25
N GLN A 268 70.57 13.48 -45.26
CA GLN A 268 70.02 14.07 -46.50
C GLN A 268 71.10 14.57 -47.48
N THR A 269 72.26 14.99 -46.97
CA THR A 269 73.37 15.46 -47.80
C THR A 269 74.11 14.28 -48.47
N ASP A 270 74.13 13.12 -47.81
CA ASP A 270 74.86 11.93 -48.25
C ASP A 270 73.99 10.94 -49.06
N VAL A 271 72.70 11.21 -49.28
CA VAL A 271 71.79 10.24 -49.94
C VAL A 271 72.16 9.95 -51.38
N ASP A 272 72.76 10.92 -52.08
CA ASP A 272 73.03 10.83 -53.51
C ASP A 272 74.23 9.93 -53.81
N ASN A 273 75.24 9.94 -52.92
CA ASN A 273 76.45 9.13 -53.06
C ASN A 273 76.38 7.81 -52.25
N GLY A 274 75.51 7.74 -51.24
CA GLY A 274 75.37 6.57 -50.36
C GLY A 274 76.51 6.38 -49.36
N ASP A 275 77.43 7.34 -49.25
CA ASP A 275 78.58 7.32 -48.34
C ASP A 275 78.26 8.11 -47.06
N TYR A 276 77.32 7.56 -46.28
CA TYR A 276 76.82 8.18 -45.06
C TYR A 276 77.92 8.29 -44.00
N ALA A 277 78.20 9.52 -43.56
CA ALA A 277 79.14 9.76 -42.45
C ALA A 277 78.57 9.32 -41.08
N GLU A 278 77.25 9.43 -40.94
CA GLU A 278 76.52 9.08 -39.72
C GLU A 278 76.38 7.57 -39.51
N SER A 279 76.40 7.15 -38.24
CA SER A 279 76.27 5.75 -37.86
C SER A 279 74.81 5.27 -37.98
N PRO A 280 74.55 4.12 -38.67
CA PRO A 280 73.20 3.54 -38.73
C PRO A 280 72.64 3.19 -37.34
N ILE A 281 73.51 2.84 -36.38
CA ILE A 281 73.11 2.48 -35.01
C ILE A 281 72.69 3.72 -34.22
N ASP A 282 73.38 4.85 -34.43
CA ASP A 282 73.07 6.09 -33.73
C ASP A 282 71.75 6.66 -34.25
N TRP A 283 71.54 6.68 -35.57
CA TRP A 283 70.24 6.98 -36.17
C TRP A 283 69.11 6.08 -35.62
N PHE A 284 69.35 4.76 -35.59
CA PHE A 284 68.38 3.81 -35.07
C PHE A 284 68.03 4.09 -33.61
N THR A 285 69.02 4.45 -32.81
CA THR A 285 68.89 4.75 -31.38
C THR A 285 68.12 6.05 -31.17
N LEU A 286 68.46 7.11 -31.90
CA LEU A 286 67.78 8.40 -31.85
C LEU A 286 66.30 8.30 -32.21
N GLN A 287 66.00 7.62 -33.32
CA GLN A 287 64.61 7.37 -33.71
C GLN A 287 63.88 6.50 -32.69
N THR A 288 64.57 5.56 -32.05
CA THR A 288 63.99 4.76 -30.96
C THR A 288 63.68 5.62 -29.72
N LYS A 289 64.51 6.63 -29.39
CA LYS A 289 64.22 7.62 -28.34
C LYS A 289 62.99 8.45 -28.69
N LYS A 290 62.84 8.94 -29.94
CA LYS A 290 61.63 9.64 -30.42
C LYS A 290 60.37 8.79 -30.30
N ILE A 291 60.42 7.53 -30.77
CA ILE A 291 59.31 6.58 -30.63
C ILE A 291 58.96 6.36 -29.15
N ALA A 292 59.94 6.33 -28.25
CA ALA A 292 59.68 6.19 -26.82
C ALA A 292 58.98 7.43 -26.22
N LEU A 293 59.34 8.65 -26.64
CA LEU A 293 58.64 9.88 -26.27
C LEU A 293 57.18 9.86 -26.75
N LEU A 294 56.96 9.52 -28.02
CA LEU A 294 55.61 9.38 -28.59
C LEU A 294 54.80 8.27 -27.87
N SER A 295 55.44 7.16 -27.51
CA SER A 295 54.78 6.08 -26.76
C SER A 295 54.37 6.52 -25.35
N LYS A 296 55.18 7.35 -24.69
CA LYS A 296 54.81 7.94 -23.39
C LYS A 296 53.63 8.91 -23.52
N ALA A 297 53.67 9.77 -24.54
CA ALA A 297 52.56 10.68 -24.85
C ALA A 297 51.26 9.91 -25.13
N GLU A 298 51.32 8.88 -25.98
CA GLU A 298 50.17 8.02 -26.30
C GLU A 298 49.61 7.32 -25.05
N LEU A 299 50.47 6.82 -24.16
CA LEU A 299 50.04 6.19 -22.91
C LEU A 299 49.28 7.17 -22.02
N ILE A 300 49.75 8.41 -21.91
CA ILE A 300 49.09 9.45 -21.11
C ILE A 300 47.76 9.86 -21.73
N THR A 301 47.72 10.08 -23.05
CA THR A 301 46.48 10.37 -23.77
C THR A 301 45.48 9.22 -23.61
N SER A 302 45.92 7.97 -23.76
CA SER A 302 45.09 6.78 -23.56
C SER A 302 44.59 6.66 -22.12
N SER A 303 45.43 6.94 -21.12
CA SER A 303 45.02 6.92 -19.71
C SER A 303 43.98 8.00 -19.39
N THR A 304 44.13 9.20 -19.96
CA THR A 304 43.20 10.31 -19.79
C THR A 304 41.87 10.00 -20.47
N LEU A 305 41.92 9.44 -21.69
CA LEU A 305 40.74 8.95 -22.40
C LEU A 305 40.02 7.84 -21.62
N TRP A 306 40.76 6.93 -20.97
CA TRP A 306 40.18 5.90 -20.12
C TRP A 306 39.47 6.49 -18.90
N GLU A 307 40.09 7.45 -18.22
CA GLU A 307 39.50 8.16 -17.07
C GLU A 307 38.19 8.88 -17.45
N LYS A 308 38.20 9.62 -18.57
CA LYS A 308 37.03 10.33 -19.08
C LYS A 308 35.93 9.37 -19.56
N SER A 309 36.31 8.30 -20.25
CA SER A 309 35.38 7.26 -20.69
C SER A 309 34.74 6.52 -19.51
N ASP A 310 35.48 6.25 -18.44
CA ASP A 310 34.94 5.58 -17.25
C ASP A 310 34.00 6.49 -16.45
N ALA A 311 34.32 7.79 -16.36
CA ALA A 311 33.43 8.79 -15.79
C ALA A 311 32.12 8.90 -16.59
N TYR A 312 32.20 8.99 -17.92
CA TYR A 312 31.03 9.01 -18.80
C TYR A 312 30.19 7.74 -18.67
N LEU A 313 30.82 6.55 -18.61
CA LEU A 313 30.10 5.29 -18.40
C LEU A 313 29.32 5.29 -17.08
N LYS A 314 29.92 5.78 -15.99
CA LYS A 314 29.23 5.91 -14.69
C LYS A 314 28.03 6.85 -14.77
N GLU A 315 28.17 7.97 -15.48
CA GLU A 315 27.06 8.90 -15.73
C GLU A 315 25.92 8.21 -16.50
N GLN A 316 26.24 7.47 -17.57
CA GLN A 316 25.23 6.73 -18.33
C GLN A 316 24.57 5.60 -17.53
N ILE A 317 25.28 4.94 -16.60
CA ILE A 317 24.69 3.96 -15.69
C ILE A 317 23.64 4.62 -14.78
N ILE A 318 23.93 5.82 -14.25
CA ILE A 318 22.99 6.58 -13.42
C ILE A 318 21.77 6.98 -14.24
N LEU A 319 21.97 7.54 -15.45
CA LEU A 319 20.88 7.93 -16.34
C LEU A 319 20.01 6.73 -16.75
N LEU A 320 20.61 5.59 -17.08
CA LEU A 320 19.91 4.35 -17.39
C LEU A 320 19.10 3.85 -16.19
N SER A 321 19.65 3.95 -14.97
CA SER A 321 18.95 3.57 -13.74
C SER A 321 17.73 4.46 -13.50
N ILE A 322 17.86 5.78 -13.68
CA ILE A 322 16.75 6.72 -13.59
C ILE A 322 15.69 6.43 -14.67
N ALA A 323 16.10 6.24 -15.92
CA ALA A 323 15.19 5.94 -17.02
C ALA A 323 14.43 4.62 -16.80
N SER A 324 15.12 3.59 -16.29
CA SER A 324 14.51 2.30 -15.91
C SER A 324 13.48 2.47 -14.80
N PHE A 325 13.79 3.29 -13.79
CA PHE A 325 12.89 3.57 -12.68
C PHE A 325 11.65 4.35 -13.14
N ILE A 326 11.82 5.37 -13.98
CA ILE A 326 10.70 6.12 -14.58
C ILE A 326 9.83 5.18 -15.41
N LEU A 327 10.42 4.33 -16.26
CA LEU A 327 9.68 3.36 -17.07
C LEU A 327 8.90 2.36 -16.20
N LEU A 328 9.50 1.89 -15.10
CA LEU A 328 8.81 1.01 -14.14
C LEU A 328 7.60 1.71 -13.50
N ILE A 329 7.77 2.95 -13.03
CA ILE A 329 6.67 3.75 -12.48
C ILE A 329 5.59 3.98 -13.53
N SER A 330 5.97 4.31 -14.77
CA SER A 330 5.04 4.46 -15.89
C SER A 330 4.17 3.22 -16.10
N LEU A 331 4.79 2.03 -16.06
CA LEU A 331 4.09 0.76 -16.20
C LEU A 331 3.18 0.46 -15.00
N ILE A 332 3.61 0.77 -13.78
CA ILE A 332 2.80 0.62 -12.56
C ILE A 332 1.58 1.55 -12.61
N LEU A 333 1.78 2.82 -12.95
CA LEU A 333 0.69 3.78 -13.12
C LEU A 333 -0.26 3.33 -14.22
N ALA A 334 0.25 2.76 -15.32
CA ALA A 334 -0.58 2.20 -16.37
C ALA A 334 -1.42 1.03 -15.93
N PHE A 335 -0.83 0.11 -15.17
CA PHE A 335 -1.54 -1.01 -14.59
C PHE A 335 -2.65 -0.54 -13.64
N LEU A 336 -2.32 0.37 -12.72
CA LEU A 336 -3.28 0.96 -11.77
C LEU A 336 -4.38 1.75 -12.49
N GLY A 337 -4.02 2.57 -13.47
CA GLY A 337 -4.96 3.38 -14.25
C GLY A 337 -5.90 2.52 -15.08
N TYR A 338 -5.39 1.45 -15.70
CA TYR A 338 -6.21 0.46 -16.41
C TYR A 338 -7.19 -0.23 -15.47
N HIS A 339 -6.71 -0.72 -14.32
CA HIS A 339 -7.56 -1.43 -13.35
C HIS A 339 -8.62 -0.50 -12.77
N THR A 340 -8.24 0.70 -12.33
CA THR A 340 -9.15 1.71 -11.77
C THR A 340 -10.20 2.15 -12.79
N THR A 341 -9.80 2.40 -14.04
CA THR A 341 -10.74 2.77 -15.12
C THR A 341 -11.74 1.65 -15.38
N ARG A 342 -11.28 0.40 -15.37
CA ARG A 342 -12.13 -0.78 -15.55
C ARG A 342 -13.11 -0.93 -14.40
N ASP A 343 -12.65 -0.80 -13.16
CA ASP A 343 -13.48 -0.92 -11.97
C ASP A 343 -14.53 0.18 -11.90
N ILE A 344 -14.16 1.45 -12.11
CA ILE A 344 -15.11 2.58 -12.15
C ILE A 344 -16.15 2.36 -13.26
N SER A 345 -15.71 1.95 -14.46
CA SER A 345 -16.65 1.69 -15.57
C SER A 345 -17.62 0.56 -15.24
N ARG A 346 -17.16 -0.48 -14.54
CA ARG A 346 -18.02 -1.58 -14.07
C ARG A 346 -19.00 -1.10 -13.00
N ASN A 347 -18.53 -0.38 -11.99
CA ASN A 347 -19.38 0.14 -10.92
C ASN A 347 -20.45 1.10 -11.44
N ILE A 348 -20.11 1.97 -12.41
CA ILE A 348 -21.09 2.85 -13.07
C ILE A 348 -22.14 1.99 -13.77
N LYS A 349 -21.75 0.93 -14.48
CA LYS A 349 -22.69 0.02 -15.14
C LYS A 349 -23.57 -0.73 -14.15
N GLU A 350 -23.01 -1.27 -13.08
CA GLU A 350 -23.78 -1.96 -12.04
C GLU A 350 -24.79 -1.00 -11.37
N LEU A 351 -24.40 0.24 -11.10
CA LEU A 351 -25.30 1.26 -10.56
C LEU A 351 -26.41 1.64 -11.57
N GLU A 352 -26.06 1.76 -12.84
CA GLU A 352 -26.99 1.99 -13.96
C GLU A 352 -28.02 0.85 -14.04
N ASP A 353 -27.57 -0.41 -13.95
CA ASP A 353 -28.42 -1.60 -13.96
C ASP A 353 -29.36 -1.63 -12.74
N VAL A 354 -28.87 -1.27 -11.55
CA VAL A 354 -29.69 -1.19 -10.31
C VAL A 354 -30.74 -0.09 -10.42
N LEU A 355 -30.36 1.10 -10.89
CA LEU A 355 -31.28 2.22 -11.06
C LEU A 355 -32.35 1.90 -12.11
N ASN A 356 -31.97 1.31 -13.24
CA ASN A 356 -32.92 0.90 -14.28
C ASN A 356 -33.86 -0.21 -13.81
N LYS A 357 -33.37 -1.16 -13.02
CA LYS A 357 -34.23 -2.17 -12.38
C LYS A 357 -35.24 -1.55 -11.42
N ALA A 358 -34.81 -0.58 -10.60
CA ALA A 358 -35.72 0.14 -9.70
C ALA A 358 -36.77 0.96 -10.48
N VAL A 359 -36.37 1.59 -11.59
CA VAL A 359 -37.29 2.26 -12.52
C VAL A 359 -38.31 1.26 -13.08
N GLU A 360 -37.87 0.06 -13.49
CA GLU A 360 -38.75 -0.99 -14.01
C GLU A 360 -39.74 -1.52 -12.95
N ASP A 361 -39.26 -1.80 -11.73
CA ASP A 361 -40.10 -2.26 -10.62
C ASP A 361 -41.18 -1.21 -10.28
N MET A 362 -40.82 0.09 -10.29
CA MET A 362 -41.77 1.19 -10.04
C MET A 362 -42.75 1.47 -11.18
N LYS A 363 -42.43 1.12 -12.44
CA LYS A 363 -43.36 1.28 -13.58
C LYS A 363 -44.71 0.55 -13.36
N SER A 364 -44.74 -0.45 -12.47
CA SER A 364 -45.94 -1.19 -12.10
C SER A 364 -46.79 -0.56 -10.99
N SER A 365 -46.29 0.48 -10.30
CA SER A 365 -46.98 1.14 -9.20
C SER A 365 -47.81 2.33 -9.69
N GLU A 366 -49.09 2.40 -9.31
CA GLU A 366 -50.04 3.49 -9.72
C GLU A 366 -49.49 4.89 -9.39
N GLN A 367 -48.66 5.00 -8.36
CA GLN A 367 -48.07 6.24 -7.87
C GLN A 367 -46.92 6.77 -8.77
N TYR A 368 -46.29 5.89 -9.56
CA TYR A 368 -45.22 6.26 -10.49
C TYR A 368 -45.74 6.98 -11.75
N LEU A 369 -46.91 6.56 -12.24
CA LEU A 369 -47.58 7.14 -13.42
C LEU A 369 -48.05 8.60 -13.20
N ALA A 370 -48.20 9.03 -11.94
CA ALA A 370 -48.64 10.38 -11.56
C ALA A 370 -47.48 11.35 -11.26
N SER A 371 -46.23 10.90 -11.34
CA SER A 371 -45.03 11.67 -10.99
C SER A 371 -44.32 12.26 -12.22
N ASP A 372 -43.60 13.37 -12.06
CA ASP A 372 -42.75 13.99 -13.10
C ASP A 372 -41.62 13.05 -13.60
N THR A 373 -41.44 11.89 -12.96
CA THR A 373 -40.48 10.83 -13.29
C THR A 373 -41.02 9.76 -14.24
N ALA A 374 -42.29 9.83 -14.65
CA ALA A 374 -42.93 8.85 -15.54
C ALA A 374 -42.30 8.74 -16.95
N ASN A 375 -41.58 9.78 -17.40
CA ASN A 375 -40.90 9.80 -18.71
C ASN A 375 -39.49 9.19 -18.68
N ILE A 376 -38.97 8.79 -17.50
CA ILE A 376 -37.66 8.17 -17.37
C ILE A 376 -37.78 6.71 -17.81
N GLU A 377 -37.42 6.43 -19.06
CA GLU A 377 -37.42 5.05 -19.60
C GLU A 377 -36.19 4.27 -19.16
N ASN A 378 -35.01 4.88 -19.25
CA ASN A 378 -33.70 4.36 -18.85
C ASN A 378 -32.82 5.51 -18.35
N ILE A 379 -32.15 5.31 -17.23
CA ILE A 379 -31.15 6.21 -16.65
C ILE A 379 -29.78 5.86 -17.23
N GLU A 380 -29.19 6.77 -17.99
CA GLU A 380 -27.82 6.64 -18.50
C GLU A 380 -26.85 7.51 -17.69
N LEU A 381 -26.23 6.91 -16.66
CA LEU A 381 -25.24 7.59 -15.81
C LEU A 381 -23.99 8.07 -16.56
N ASP A 382 -23.83 7.70 -17.83
CA ASP A 382 -22.73 8.10 -18.69
C ASP A 382 -22.89 9.53 -19.27
N THR A 383 -24.04 10.17 -19.02
CA THR A 383 -24.38 11.53 -19.46
C THR A 383 -24.79 12.45 -18.31
N HIS A 384 -24.66 13.76 -18.50
CA HIS A 384 -25.07 14.74 -17.48
C HIS A 384 -26.59 14.71 -17.24
N GLU A 385 -27.39 14.59 -18.31
CA GLU A 385 -28.85 14.49 -18.19
C GLU A 385 -29.26 13.21 -17.46
N GLY A 386 -28.68 12.05 -17.80
CA GLY A 386 -29.00 10.80 -17.09
C GLY A 386 -28.60 10.81 -15.61
N THR A 387 -27.49 11.48 -15.23
CA THR A 387 -27.19 11.69 -13.79
C THR A 387 -28.23 12.56 -13.08
N LYS A 388 -28.77 13.59 -13.76
CA LYS A 388 -29.81 14.46 -13.21
C LYS A 388 -31.14 13.72 -13.08
N GLU A 389 -31.48 12.87 -14.05
CA GLU A 389 -32.63 11.96 -13.98
C GLU A 389 -32.50 10.97 -12.83
N ALA A 390 -31.31 10.40 -12.60
CA ALA A 390 -31.05 9.53 -11.46
C ALA A 390 -31.30 10.23 -10.12
N TYR A 391 -30.84 11.48 -9.96
CA TYR A 391 -31.08 12.26 -8.73
C TYR A 391 -32.56 12.52 -8.49
N LYS A 392 -33.30 12.92 -9.54
CA LYS A 392 -34.76 13.12 -9.45
C LYS A 392 -35.49 11.84 -9.08
N PHE A 393 -35.11 10.72 -9.69
CA PHE A 393 -35.70 9.41 -9.40
C PHE A 393 -35.42 8.98 -7.95
N LEU A 394 -34.20 9.17 -7.45
CA LEU A 394 -33.85 8.90 -6.05
C LEU A 394 -34.62 9.79 -5.07
N GLU A 395 -34.85 11.06 -5.41
CA GLU A 395 -35.66 11.98 -4.60
C GLU A 395 -37.11 11.49 -4.48
N THR A 396 -37.73 11.09 -5.60
CA THR A 396 -39.08 10.49 -5.60
C THR A 396 -39.12 9.20 -4.78
N LEU A 397 -38.14 8.31 -4.94
CA LEU A 397 -38.03 7.06 -4.18
C LEU A 397 -37.98 7.31 -2.66
N VAL A 398 -37.20 8.30 -2.23
CA VAL A 398 -37.07 8.65 -0.82
C VAL A 398 -38.37 9.21 -0.27
N GLU A 399 -39.11 10.02 -1.04
CA GLU A 399 -40.39 10.56 -0.60
C GLU A 399 -41.47 9.46 -0.53
N THR A 400 -41.55 8.55 -1.50
CA THR A 400 -42.47 7.40 -1.44
C THR A 400 -42.14 6.48 -0.26
N ALA A 401 -40.86 6.17 -0.02
CA ALA A 401 -40.47 5.34 1.14
C ALA A 401 -40.81 5.99 2.48
N LYS A 402 -40.81 7.33 2.55
CA LYS A 402 -41.20 8.11 3.73
C LYS A 402 -42.72 8.09 3.93
N GLU A 403 -43.51 8.15 2.86
CA GLU A 403 -44.96 7.94 2.90
C GLU A 403 -45.31 6.51 3.35
N ASP A 404 -44.67 5.49 2.78
CA ASP A 404 -44.86 4.08 3.18
C ASP A 404 -44.52 3.84 4.66
N LYS A 405 -43.48 4.50 5.18
CA LYS A 405 -43.12 4.47 6.60
C LYS A 405 -44.22 5.09 7.49
N LEU A 406 -44.87 6.16 7.05
CA LEU A 406 -46.01 6.76 7.75
C LEU A 406 -47.19 5.78 7.80
N THR A 407 -47.47 5.08 6.71
CA THR A 407 -48.50 4.03 6.64
C THR A 407 -48.16 2.83 7.54
N ALA A 408 -46.88 2.46 7.66
CA ALA A 408 -46.44 1.41 8.58
C ALA A 408 -46.60 1.79 10.07
N LEU A 409 -46.49 3.07 10.42
CA LEU A 409 -46.79 3.55 11.79
C LEU A 409 -48.27 3.39 12.14
N GLN A 410 -49.17 3.53 11.16
CA GLN A 410 -50.61 3.25 11.36
C GLN A 410 -50.90 1.77 11.65
N ALA A 411 -50.05 0.83 11.20
CA ALA A 411 -50.18 -0.60 11.52
C ALA A 411 -49.92 -0.92 13.01
N ASN A 412 -49.26 -0.04 13.76
CA ASN A 412 -49.05 -0.20 15.20
C ASN A 412 -50.36 0.01 16.00
N GLU A 413 -51.28 0.82 15.48
CA GLU A 413 -52.62 1.03 16.04
C GLU A 413 -53.51 -0.22 15.86
N ALA A 414 -53.33 -0.95 14.76
CA ALA A 414 -53.99 -2.23 14.50
C ALA A 414 -53.52 -3.36 15.45
N LYS A 415 -52.26 -3.33 15.91
CA LYS A 415 -51.72 -4.27 16.91
C LYS A 415 -52.42 -4.14 18.27
N SER A 416 -52.72 -2.90 18.68
CA SER A 416 -53.43 -2.61 19.93
C SER A 416 -54.90 -3.07 19.88
N LEU A 417 -55.56 -2.85 18.74
CA LEU A 417 -56.92 -3.33 18.49
C LEU A 417 -56.99 -4.87 18.45
N PHE A 418 -55.97 -5.53 17.90
CA PHE A 418 -55.85 -6.99 17.84
C PHE A 418 -55.74 -7.62 19.23
N LEU A 419 -54.92 -7.07 20.13
CA LEU A 419 -54.76 -7.60 21.50
C LEU A 419 -56.03 -7.41 22.35
N ALA A 420 -56.72 -6.29 22.21
CA ALA A 420 -58.00 -6.05 22.88
C ALA A 420 -59.09 -7.03 22.42
N ASN A 421 -59.18 -7.28 21.12
CA ASN A 421 -60.12 -8.25 20.54
C ASN A 421 -59.78 -9.69 20.95
N MET A 422 -58.50 -10.07 20.96
CA MET A 422 -58.05 -11.39 21.40
C MET A 422 -58.35 -11.69 22.86
N SER A 423 -58.28 -10.69 23.76
CA SER A 423 -58.65 -10.92 25.16
C SER A 423 -60.11 -11.35 25.31
N HIS A 424 -61.02 -10.74 24.54
CA HIS A 424 -62.43 -11.09 24.55
C HIS A 424 -62.69 -12.50 23.99
N GLU A 425 -61.93 -12.88 22.96
CA GLU A 425 -61.99 -14.20 22.34
C GLU A 425 -61.35 -15.30 23.20
N ILE A 426 -60.40 -14.98 24.08
CA ILE A 426 -59.78 -15.93 25.02
C ILE A 426 -60.60 -16.04 26.33
N ARG A 427 -61.19 -14.95 26.81
CA ARG A 427 -62.05 -14.94 28.02
C ARG A 427 -63.28 -15.83 27.86
N THR A 428 -63.84 -15.88 26.64
CA THR A 428 -65.07 -16.64 26.35
C THR A 428 -64.90 -18.16 26.53
N PRO A 429 -63.91 -18.84 25.93
CA PRO A 429 -63.68 -20.26 26.19
C PRO A 429 -63.19 -20.52 27.62
N LEU A 430 -62.41 -19.61 28.22
CA LEU A 430 -61.90 -19.77 29.57
C LEU A 430 -63.01 -19.74 30.63
N ASN A 431 -63.98 -18.83 30.50
CA ASN A 431 -65.16 -18.80 31.36
C ASN A 431 -66.03 -20.06 31.19
N GLY A 432 -66.03 -20.66 30.00
CA GLY A 432 -66.63 -21.97 29.76
C GLY A 432 -65.91 -23.08 30.53
N ILE A 433 -64.57 -23.11 30.48
CA ILE A 433 -63.76 -24.09 31.23
C ILE A 433 -64.02 -23.96 32.74
N VAL A 434 -63.96 -22.75 33.30
CA VAL A 434 -64.23 -22.48 34.72
C VAL A 434 -65.67 -22.86 35.09
N GLY A 435 -66.67 -22.49 34.28
CA GLY A 435 -68.06 -22.85 34.56
C GLY A 435 -68.31 -24.35 34.52
N PHE A 436 -67.68 -25.08 33.60
CA PHE A 436 -67.80 -26.54 33.53
C PHE A 436 -67.02 -27.25 34.65
N THR A 437 -65.87 -26.72 35.10
CA THR A 437 -65.19 -27.27 36.27
C THR A 437 -66.00 -27.07 37.54
N GLU A 438 -66.65 -25.92 37.71
CA GLU A 438 -67.55 -25.63 38.84
C GLU A 438 -68.78 -26.56 38.85
N ILE A 439 -69.37 -26.82 37.68
CA ILE A 439 -70.46 -27.81 37.53
C ILE A 439 -69.97 -29.22 37.84
N LEU A 440 -68.79 -29.61 37.37
CA LEU A 440 -68.22 -30.93 37.65
C LEU A 440 -67.92 -31.13 39.14
N ARG A 441 -67.47 -30.09 39.86
CA ARG A 441 -67.32 -30.12 41.33
C ARG A 441 -68.63 -30.41 42.08
N SER A 442 -69.77 -30.15 41.47
CA SER A 442 -71.08 -30.40 42.08
C SER A 442 -71.58 -31.86 41.93
N THR A 443 -70.79 -32.76 41.33
CA THR A 443 -71.12 -34.18 41.16
C THR A 443 -70.31 -35.09 42.11
N ASP A 444 -70.64 -36.39 42.16
CA ASP A 444 -69.86 -37.37 42.93
C ASP A 444 -68.53 -37.65 42.22
N LEU A 445 -67.44 -37.07 42.73
CA LEU A 445 -66.09 -37.19 42.20
C LEU A 445 -65.25 -38.18 43.01
N THR A 446 -64.30 -38.86 42.35
CA THR A 446 -63.22 -39.57 43.05
C THR A 446 -62.11 -38.60 43.47
N ASP A 447 -61.31 -38.95 44.49
CA ASP A 447 -60.23 -38.08 44.99
C ASP A 447 -59.26 -37.62 43.88
N GLU A 448 -58.95 -38.51 42.93
CA GLU A 448 -58.10 -38.21 41.77
C GLU A 448 -58.76 -37.21 40.79
N GLN A 449 -60.10 -37.22 40.68
CA GLN A 449 -60.85 -36.29 39.83
C GLN A 449 -60.96 -34.89 40.46
N ASP A 450 -61.11 -34.79 41.78
CA ASP A 450 -61.14 -33.51 42.50
C ASP A 450 -59.76 -32.82 42.50
N GLU A 451 -58.67 -33.60 42.56
CA GLU A 451 -57.31 -33.09 42.39
C GLU A 451 -57.09 -32.52 40.97
N PHE A 452 -57.55 -33.23 39.93
CA PHE A 452 -57.47 -32.72 38.55
C PHE A 452 -58.30 -31.44 38.33
N LEU A 453 -59.51 -31.36 38.90
CA LEU A 453 -60.33 -30.16 38.81
C LEU A 453 -59.68 -28.97 39.54
N SER A 454 -59.08 -29.21 40.71
CA SER A 454 -58.34 -28.18 41.45
C SER A 454 -57.12 -27.65 40.71
N ILE A 455 -56.44 -28.51 39.92
CA ILE A 455 -55.33 -28.07 39.06
C ILE A 455 -55.85 -27.22 37.88
N ILE A 456 -56.99 -27.59 37.28
CA ILE A 456 -57.58 -26.85 36.15
C ILE A 456 -58.07 -25.47 36.59
N ASP A 457 -58.75 -25.35 37.73
CA ASP A 457 -59.22 -24.06 38.26
C ASP A 457 -58.04 -23.12 38.53
N LYS A 458 -57.03 -23.60 39.25
CA LYS A 458 -55.84 -22.81 39.59
C LYS A 458 -55.05 -22.37 38.34
N SER A 459 -55.05 -23.20 37.29
CA SER A 459 -54.42 -22.85 36.02
C SER A 459 -55.24 -21.84 35.22
N SER A 460 -56.57 -21.94 35.27
CA SER A 460 -57.50 -21.02 34.61
C SER A 460 -57.47 -19.63 35.24
N GLU A 461 -57.47 -19.53 36.57
CA GLU A 461 -57.34 -18.27 37.31
C GLU A 461 -56.00 -17.56 37.03
N ASN A 462 -54.91 -18.32 37.01
CA ASN A 462 -53.59 -17.78 36.68
C ASN A 462 -53.56 -17.23 35.24
N LEU A 463 -54.12 -17.97 34.27
CA LEU A 463 -54.20 -17.50 32.89
C LEU A 463 -55.05 -16.21 32.75
N LEU A 464 -56.17 -16.14 33.46
CA LEU A 464 -57.02 -14.94 33.47
C LEU A 464 -56.26 -13.72 34.00
N SER A 465 -55.50 -13.90 35.09
CA SER A 465 -54.65 -12.86 35.66
C SER A 465 -53.58 -12.40 34.66
N ILE A 466 -52.87 -13.32 33.99
CA ILE A 466 -51.87 -12.99 32.97
C ILE A 466 -52.46 -12.14 31.84
N ILE A 467 -53.64 -12.51 31.36
CA ILE A 467 -54.33 -11.79 30.28
C ILE A 467 -54.70 -10.37 30.72
N ASN A 468 -55.22 -10.20 31.94
CA ASN A 468 -55.57 -8.88 32.47
C ASN A 468 -54.32 -8.01 32.64
N ASN A 469 -53.21 -8.56 33.14
CA ASN A 469 -51.93 -7.83 33.25
C ASN A 469 -51.39 -7.37 31.88
N ILE A 470 -51.50 -8.20 30.83
CA ILE A 470 -51.09 -7.82 29.47
C ILE A 470 -51.99 -6.72 28.90
N LEU A 471 -53.30 -6.76 29.19
CA LEU A 471 -54.23 -5.72 28.78
C LEU A 471 -53.93 -4.39 29.46
N ASP A 472 -53.67 -4.40 30.77
CA ASP A 472 -53.38 -3.18 31.51
C ASP A 472 -52.07 -2.55 31.03
N LEU A 473 -51.01 -3.34 30.79
CA LEU A 473 -49.78 -2.84 30.16
C LEU A 473 -50.06 -2.18 28.80
N SER A 474 -50.86 -2.81 27.94
CA SER A 474 -51.22 -2.28 26.61
C SER A 474 -52.03 -0.97 26.71
N LYS A 475 -52.93 -0.85 27.69
CA LYS A 475 -53.66 0.40 27.94
C LYS A 475 -52.75 1.52 28.46
N ILE A 476 -51.77 1.18 29.29
CA ILE A 476 -50.79 2.14 29.79
C ILE A 476 -49.88 2.64 28.67
N GLU A 477 -49.30 1.74 27.85
CA GLU A 477 -48.44 2.11 26.71
C GLU A 477 -49.17 2.96 25.66
N SER A 478 -50.49 2.84 25.58
CA SER A 478 -51.34 3.63 24.68
C SER A 478 -51.91 4.90 25.32
N ASN A 479 -51.51 5.26 26.56
CA ASN A 479 -52.01 6.42 27.32
C ASN A 479 -53.54 6.42 27.51
N LYS A 480 -54.16 5.24 27.66
CA LYS A 480 -55.64 5.08 27.76
C LYS A 480 -56.15 4.72 29.15
N ILE A 481 -55.34 4.88 30.21
CA ILE A 481 -55.77 4.70 31.60
C ILE A 481 -56.01 6.07 32.25
N GLU A 482 -57.18 6.23 32.88
CA GLU A 482 -57.52 7.37 33.72
C GLU A 482 -57.52 6.91 35.18
N ILE A 483 -56.82 7.64 36.06
CA ILE A 483 -56.81 7.38 37.51
C ILE A 483 -58.06 8.03 38.12
N GLU A 484 -58.83 7.26 38.89
CA GLU A 484 -60.01 7.79 39.56
C GLU A 484 -59.63 8.70 40.74
N ASN A 485 -60.50 9.64 41.09
CA ASN A 485 -60.28 10.54 42.22
C ASN A 485 -61.54 10.62 43.09
N ILE A 486 -61.77 9.58 43.89
CA ILE A 486 -62.96 9.39 44.72
C ILE A 486 -62.61 9.47 46.22
N VAL A 487 -63.57 9.82 47.06
CA VAL A 487 -63.39 9.80 48.53
C VAL A 487 -63.62 8.39 49.05
N PHE A 488 -62.63 7.81 49.73
CA PHE A 488 -62.68 6.46 50.28
C PHE A 488 -62.21 6.42 51.74
N ASP A 489 -62.61 5.38 52.47
CA ASP A 489 -62.11 5.13 53.84
C ASP A 489 -60.78 4.38 53.76
N ALA A 490 -59.69 5.07 54.09
CA ALA A 490 -58.34 4.55 53.93
C ALA A 490 -58.03 3.41 54.90
N ALA A 491 -58.59 3.44 56.11
CA ALA A 491 -58.39 2.36 57.07
C ALA A 491 -59.06 1.07 56.58
N GLU A 492 -60.33 1.16 56.16
CA GLU A 492 -61.10 0.00 55.69
C GLU A 492 -60.51 -0.61 54.41
N GLU A 493 -60.16 0.22 53.42
CA GLU A 493 -59.66 -0.28 52.13
C GLU A 493 -58.27 -0.91 52.23
N PHE A 494 -57.37 -0.31 53.02
CA PHE A 494 -56.02 -0.84 53.21
C PHE A 494 -56.00 -2.07 54.14
N GLU A 495 -56.82 -2.08 55.19
CA GLU A 495 -56.97 -3.27 56.06
C GLU A 495 -57.50 -4.47 55.27
N SER A 496 -58.51 -4.27 54.41
CA SER A 496 -59.03 -5.32 53.52
C SER A 496 -57.95 -5.92 52.59
N ALA A 497 -57.01 -5.09 52.11
CA ALA A 497 -55.89 -5.57 51.29
C ALA A 497 -54.96 -6.51 52.08
N ILE A 498 -54.76 -6.23 53.36
CA ILE A 498 -53.88 -6.98 54.27
C ILE A 498 -54.54 -8.28 54.73
N GLU A 499 -55.84 -8.24 55.06
CA GLU A 499 -56.60 -9.43 55.47
C GLU A 499 -56.49 -10.55 54.43
N THR A 500 -56.57 -10.18 53.14
CA THR A 500 -56.47 -11.12 52.00
C THR A 500 -55.16 -11.93 52.04
N TYR A 501 -54.06 -11.33 52.51
CA TYR A 501 -52.73 -11.96 52.53
C TYR A 501 -52.29 -12.44 53.92
N SER A 502 -53.07 -12.13 54.97
CA SER A 502 -52.82 -12.60 56.33
C SER A 502 -52.88 -14.13 56.44
N VAL A 503 -53.80 -14.77 55.69
CA VAL A 503 -53.89 -16.24 55.62
C VAL A 503 -52.65 -16.84 54.95
N ALA A 504 -52.20 -16.26 53.83
CA ALA A 504 -51.02 -16.74 53.10
C ALA A 504 -49.71 -16.54 53.90
N ALA A 505 -49.61 -15.47 54.67
CA ALA A 505 -48.50 -15.23 55.59
C ALA A 505 -48.51 -16.26 56.74
N ALA A 506 -49.67 -16.54 57.33
CA ALA A 506 -49.84 -17.53 58.40
C ALA A 506 -49.49 -18.96 57.94
N GLU A 507 -49.85 -19.35 56.72
CA GLU A 507 -49.47 -20.65 56.14
C GLU A 507 -47.94 -20.84 56.05
N LYS A 508 -47.21 -19.75 55.80
CA LYS A 508 -45.73 -19.73 55.80
C LYS A 508 -45.13 -19.37 57.17
N ASN A 509 -45.95 -19.19 58.20
CA ASN A 509 -45.53 -18.74 59.52
C ASN A 509 -44.66 -17.47 59.46
N ILE A 510 -45.07 -16.50 58.64
CA ILE A 510 -44.43 -15.19 58.50
C ILE A 510 -45.19 -14.18 59.39
N ASP A 511 -44.46 -13.44 60.22
CA ASP A 511 -45.02 -12.36 61.02
C ASP A 511 -45.31 -11.15 60.13
N LEU A 512 -46.59 -10.86 59.89
CA LEU A 512 -47.05 -9.72 59.09
C LEU A 512 -47.49 -8.58 60.03
N ASN A 513 -46.66 -7.53 60.13
CA ASN A 513 -46.99 -6.35 60.92
C ASN A 513 -47.54 -5.23 60.03
N TYR A 514 -48.57 -4.57 60.52
CA TYR A 514 -49.19 -3.42 59.86
C TYR A 514 -49.18 -2.22 60.81
N TYR A 515 -48.69 -1.09 60.30
CA TYR A 515 -48.75 0.20 60.97
C TYR A 515 -49.28 1.26 60.02
N MET A 516 -50.35 1.93 60.45
CA MET A 516 -50.86 3.15 59.82
C MET A 516 -50.79 4.30 60.81
N ASP A 517 -50.21 5.41 60.37
CA ASP A 517 -50.08 6.60 61.20
C ASP A 517 -51.46 7.16 61.59
N PRO A 518 -51.79 7.25 62.89
CA PRO A 518 -53.10 7.74 63.34
C PRO A 518 -53.36 9.22 63.02
N THR A 519 -52.36 9.96 62.52
CA THR A 519 -52.57 11.34 62.04
C THR A 519 -53.20 11.41 60.66
N ILE A 520 -53.22 10.31 59.89
CA ILE A 520 -53.84 10.27 58.57
C ILE A 520 -55.37 10.31 58.73
N SER A 521 -56.05 11.21 58.02
CA SER A 521 -57.52 11.23 58.00
C SER A 521 -58.08 9.92 57.47
N ASN A 522 -59.11 9.36 58.14
CA ASN A 522 -59.79 8.15 57.66
C ASN A 522 -60.35 8.33 56.23
N LYS A 523 -60.69 9.56 55.82
CA LYS A 523 -61.19 9.83 54.46
C LYS A 523 -60.13 10.50 53.61
N LEU A 524 -59.66 9.75 52.61
CA LEU A 524 -58.71 10.21 51.60
C LEU A 524 -59.39 10.29 50.24
N LYS A 525 -58.83 11.08 49.34
CA LYS A 525 -59.30 11.21 47.97
C LYS A 525 -58.26 10.70 46.98
N GLY A 526 -58.65 9.74 46.15
CA GLY A 526 -57.77 9.09 45.17
C GLY A 526 -58.43 7.84 44.56
N ASP A 527 -57.62 6.94 44.00
CA ASP A 527 -58.08 5.67 43.43
C ASP A 527 -57.75 4.51 44.41
N PRO A 528 -58.68 4.09 45.28
CA PRO A 528 -58.43 3.02 46.24
C PRO A 528 -58.14 1.68 45.56
N THR A 529 -58.75 1.43 44.39
CA THR A 529 -58.61 0.15 43.67
C THR A 529 -57.18 -0.03 43.18
N LYS A 530 -56.62 1.03 42.57
CA LYS A 530 -55.24 0.98 42.04
C LYS A 530 -54.18 1.00 43.14
N ILE A 531 -54.41 1.74 44.23
CA ILE A 531 -53.52 1.70 45.40
C ILE A 531 -53.53 0.30 46.03
N LYS A 532 -54.71 -0.31 46.19
CA LYS A 532 -54.86 -1.69 46.67
C LYS A 532 -54.15 -2.68 45.77
N GLU A 533 -54.24 -2.52 44.45
CA GLU A 533 -53.54 -3.36 43.47
C GLU A 533 -52.01 -3.27 43.62
N ILE A 534 -51.48 -2.06 43.83
CA ILE A 534 -50.05 -1.84 44.14
C ILE A 534 -49.68 -2.55 45.44
N LEU A 535 -50.41 -2.34 46.53
CA LEU A 535 -50.12 -2.94 47.85
C LEU A 535 -50.18 -4.46 47.80
N ILE A 536 -51.20 -5.02 47.15
CA ILE A 536 -51.36 -6.46 46.95
C ILE A 536 -50.16 -7.04 46.19
N ASN A 537 -49.72 -6.38 45.11
CA ASN A 537 -48.58 -6.86 44.34
C ASN A 537 -47.27 -6.81 45.15
N LEU A 538 -47.05 -5.74 45.94
CA LEU A 538 -45.88 -5.63 46.83
C LEU A 538 -45.92 -6.68 47.96
N LEU A 539 -47.04 -6.85 48.64
CA LEU A 539 -47.23 -7.86 49.70
C LEU A 539 -47.08 -9.29 49.17
N SER A 540 -47.66 -9.58 48.00
CA SER A 540 -47.52 -10.88 47.33
C SER A 540 -46.06 -11.18 47.00
N ASN A 541 -45.29 -10.19 46.52
CA ASN A 541 -43.86 -10.35 46.30
C ASN A 541 -43.11 -10.57 47.62
N ALA A 542 -43.40 -9.80 48.67
CA ALA A 542 -42.78 -9.95 49.99
C ALA A 542 -43.01 -11.37 50.56
N ILE A 543 -44.24 -11.89 50.56
CA ILE A 543 -44.58 -13.24 51.04
C ILE A 543 -43.92 -14.33 50.20
N LYS A 544 -43.80 -14.10 48.88
CA LYS A 544 -43.19 -15.06 47.96
C LYS A 544 -41.69 -15.23 48.22
N PHE A 545 -40.98 -14.14 48.49
CA PHE A 545 -39.52 -14.13 48.63
C PHE A 545 -39.02 -14.21 50.08
N THR A 546 -39.92 -14.11 51.04
CA THR A 546 -39.64 -14.38 52.46
C THR A 546 -39.73 -15.88 52.75
N SER A 547 -38.76 -16.38 53.53
CA SER A 547 -38.70 -17.79 53.95
C SER A 547 -39.61 -18.05 55.15
N TYR A 548 -39.84 -19.33 55.48
CA TYR A 548 -40.65 -19.72 56.64
C TYR A 548 -40.09 -19.12 57.95
N GLY A 549 -40.93 -18.51 58.78
CA GLY A 549 -40.49 -17.83 60.02
C GLY A 549 -39.89 -16.44 59.82
N GLY A 550 -40.12 -15.79 58.67
CA GLY A 550 -39.69 -14.42 58.38
C GLY A 550 -40.65 -13.34 58.90
N GLU A 551 -40.36 -12.09 58.56
CA GLU A 551 -41.10 -10.90 59.00
C GLU A 551 -41.34 -9.97 57.82
N ILE A 552 -42.56 -9.43 57.73
CA ILE A 552 -42.96 -8.42 56.74
C ILE A 552 -43.61 -7.26 57.49
N ASN A 553 -43.11 -6.04 57.24
CA ASN A 553 -43.60 -4.81 57.84
C ASN A 553 -44.22 -3.92 56.75
N LEU A 554 -45.53 -3.70 56.82
CA LEU A 554 -46.23 -2.70 56.02
C LEU A 554 -46.43 -1.43 56.86
N GLU A 555 -45.89 -0.33 56.35
CA GLU A 555 -45.92 0.97 57.03
C GLU A 555 -46.55 2.03 56.13
N ILE A 556 -47.54 2.75 56.65
CA ILE A 556 -48.21 3.88 55.99
C ILE A 556 -48.07 5.11 56.88
N LYS A 557 -47.38 6.15 56.39
CA LYS A 557 -47.06 7.36 57.15
C LYS A 557 -47.44 8.63 56.40
N SER A 558 -47.89 9.63 57.15
CA SER A 558 -48.04 10.98 56.63
C SER A 558 -46.68 11.69 56.65
N ILE A 559 -46.28 12.24 55.50
CA ILE A 559 -45.08 13.08 55.38
C ILE A 559 -45.56 14.48 54.98
N ASN A 560 -45.42 15.43 55.91
CA ASN A 560 -45.69 16.83 55.62
C ASN A 560 -44.44 17.48 55.03
N GLU A 561 -44.39 17.60 53.70
CA GLU A 561 -43.31 18.29 52.99
C GLU A 561 -43.92 19.38 52.10
N ASN A 562 -43.47 20.63 52.26
CA ASN A 562 -43.87 21.79 51.43
C ASN A 562 -45.39 22.07 51.30
N ASP A 563 -46.17 21.99 52.39
CA ASP A 563 -47.63 22.21 52.41
C ASP A 563 -48.45 21.23 51.53
N GLU A 564 -47.86 20.11 51.10
CA GLU A 564 -48.56 19.02 50.42
C GLU A 564 -48.70 17.80 51.35
N ASN A 565 -49.92 17.25 51.43
CA ASN A 565 -50.19 16.02 52.17
C ASN A 565 -49.70 14.82 51.34
N LEU A 566 -48.46 14.40 51.60
CA LEU A 566 -47.87 13.22 50.97
C LEU A 566 -48.05 12.01 51.89
N ILE A 567 -48.49 10.89 51.32
CA ILE A 567 -48.58 9.63 52.06
C ILE A 567 -47.51 8.68 51.53
N HIS A 568 -46.69 8.21 52.46
CA HIS A 568 -45.61 7.27 52.20
C HIS A 568 -46.05 5.86 52.55
N PHE A 569 -45.89 4.96 51.60
CA PHE A 569 -46.17 3.53 51.73
C PHE A 569 -44.86 2.77 51.63
N SER A 570 -44.62 1.88 52.58
CA SER A 570 -43.43 1.04 52.61
C SER A 570 -43.79 -0.41 52.95
N VAL A 571 -43.29 -1.35 52.14
CA VAL A 571 -43.37 -2.79 52.40
C VAL A 571 -41.95 -3.31 52.54
N GLN A 572 -41.59 -3.68 53.76
CA GLN A 572 -40.29 -4.23 54.11
C GLN A 572 -40.41 -5.73 54.38
N ASP A 573 -39.55 -6.53 53.77
CA ASP A 573 -39.39 -7.96 54.00
C ASP A 573 -37.96 -8.30 54.45
N ASN A 574 -37.79 -9.37 55.21
CA ASN A 574 -36.48 -9.93 55.57
C ASN A 574 -36.07 -11.14 54.69
N GLY A 575 -36.57 -11.19 53.46
CA GLY A 575 -36.35 -12.27 52.51
C GLY A 575 -34.98 -12.26 51.84
N ILE A 576 -34.89 -12.93 50.69
CA ILE A 576 -33.63 -13.20 49.97
C ILE A 576 -32.88 -11.94 49.48
N GLY A 577 -33.52 -10.77 49.47
CA GLY A 577 -32.95 -9.53 48.93
C GLY A 577 -32.57 -9.61 47.45
N MET A 578 -31.99 -8.53 46.92
CA MET A 578 -31.61 -8.40 45.50
C MET A 578 -30.19 -7.88 45.32
N SER A 579 -29.51 -8.38 44.28
CA SER A 579 -28.23 -7.82 43.80
C SER A 579 -28.43 -6.53 43.02
N LYS A 580 -27.38 -5.69 42.90
CA LYS A 580 -27.46 -4.41 42.18
C LYS A 580 -27.95 -4.54 40.73
N ASP A 581 -27.55 -5.60 40.04
CA ASP A 581 -27.98 -5.87 38.65
C ASP A 581 -29.45 -6.34 38.55
N GLN A 582 -30.02 -6.84 39.64
CA GLN A 582 -31.44 -7.19 39.73
C GLN A 582 -32.27 -5.94 40.05
N GLN A 583 -31.82 -5.12 40.99
CA GLN A 583 -32.46 -3.85 41.36
C GLN A 583 -32.60 -2.92 40.14
N SER A 584 -31.59 -2.84 39.28
CA SER A 584 -31.62 -1.95 38.11
C SER A 584 -32.57 -2.40 36.99
N ARG A 585 -33.10 -3.63 37.06
CA ARG A 585 -33.94 -4.23 36.00
C ARG A 585 -35.30 -4.69 36.51
N ILE A 586 -35.59 -4.60 37.81
CA ILE A 586 -36.79 -5.21 38.39
C ILE A 586 -38.10 -4.49 37.97
N PHE A 587 -37.99 -3.23 37.55
CA PHE A 587 -39.11 -2.45 37.03
C PHE A 587 -39.30 -2.60 35.51
N ASP A 588 -38.36 -3.21 34.79
CA ASP A 588 -38.49 -3.43 33.34
C ASP A 588 -39.53 -4.51 33.02
N ALA A 589 -40.39 -4.27 32.03
CA ALA A 589 -41.41 -5.23 31.61
C ALA A 589 -40.78 -6.58 31.22
N PHE A 590 -41.35 -7.68 31.74
CA PHE A 590 -40.89 -9.06 31.49
C PHE A 590 -39.48 -9.38 32.03
N SER A 591 -38.89 -8.49 32.82
CA SER A 591 -37.62 -8.74 33.46
C SER A 591 -37.79 -9.73 34.61
N GLN A 592 -37.16 -10.90 34.46
CA GLN A 592 -37.13 -11.93 35.49
C GLN A 592 -35.68 -12.25 35.82
N ALA A 593 -35.36 -12.13 37.11
CA ALA A 593 -33.99 -12.03 37.60
C ALA A 593 -33.12 -13.30 37.44
N ASP A 594 -33.69 -14.50 37.20
CA ASP A 594 -32.91 -15.71 36.90
C ASP A 594 -33.79 -16.92 36.48
N VAL A 595 -33.36 -17.71 35.47
CA VAL A 595 -34.09 -18.89 34.95
C VAL A 595 -34.24 -20.01 36.01
N SER A 596 -33.37 -20.03 37.02
CA SER A 596 -33.40 -21.02 38.12
C SER A 596 -34.45 -20.71 39.20
N VAL A 597 -34.78 -19.44 39.41
CA VAL A 597 -35.77 -18.96 40.41
C VAL A 597 -37.20 -19.06 39.85
N THR A 598 -37.37 -18.81 38.54
CA THR A 598 -38.67 -18.89 37.84
C THR A 598 -39.32 -20.27 37.97
N ARG A 599 -38.51 -21.34 37.98
CA ARG A 599 -39.00 -22.72 38.08
C ARG A 599 -39.45 -23.12 39.49
N LYS A 600 -39.03 -22.40 40.53
CA LYS A 600 -39.35 -22.69 41.95
C LYS A 600 -40.49 -21.83 42.50
N TYR A 601 -40.65 -20.59 42.02
CA TYR A 601 -41.61 -19.64 42.62
C TYR A 601 -42.61 -18.98 41.64
N GLY A 602 -42.50 -19.18 40.31
CA GLY A 602 -43.45 -18.69 39.29
C GLY A 602 -43.59 -17.16 39.19
N GLY A 603 -44.26 -16.63 38.16
CA GLY A 603 -44.57 -15.19 38.02
C GLY A 603 -44.39 -14.65 36.60
N THR A 604 -45.11 -13.59 36.23
CA THR A 604 -45.07 -12.97 34.88
C THR A 604 -43.99 -11.92 34.71
N GLY A 605 -43.48 -11.34 35.80
CA GLY A 605 -42.57 -10.19 35.73
C GLY A 605 -43.23 -8.91 35.22
N LEU A 606 -44.57 -8.82 35.29
CA LEU A 606 -45.34 -7.65 34.86
C LEU A 606 -45.86 -6.81 36.04
N GLY A 607 -46.11 -7.43 37.20
CA GLY A 607 -46.74 -6.74 38.33
C GLY A 607 -45.97 -5.50 38.81
N LEU A 608 -44.65 -5.62 39.03
CA LEU A 608 -43.83 -4.49 39.52
C LEU A 608 -43.70 -3.36 38.49
N THR A 609 -43.64 -3.69 37.20
CA THR A 609 -43.68 -2.70 36.11
C THR A 609 -45.01 -1.95 36.10
N ILE A 610 -46.13 -2.67 36.22
CA ILE A 610 -47.47 -2.06 36.27
C ILE A 610 -47.62 -1.19 37.52
N SER A 611 -47.18 -1.67 38.69
CA SER A 611 -47.19 -0.88 39.93
C SER A 611 -46.35 0.40 39.81
N SER A 612 -45.17 0.33 39.19
CA SER A 612 -44.34 1.52 38.94
C SER A 612 -45.07 2.55 38.09
N GLN A 613 -45.72 2.11 37.01
CA GLN A 613 -46.45 3.03 36.13
C GLN A 613 -47.72 3.60 36.77
N PHE A 614 -48.44 2.84 37.61
CA PHE A 614 -49.56 3.40 38.38
C PHE A 614 -49.11 4.46 39.37
N VAL A 615 -47.99 4.23 40.07
CA VAL A 615 -47.42 5.21 41.00
C VAL A 615 -46.99 6.49 40.25
N GLU A 616 -46.36 6.36 39.08
CA GLU A 616 -46.02 7.51 38.21
C GLU A 616 -47.26 8.29 37.76
N LEU A 617 -48.33 7.59 37.35
CA LEU A 617 -49.61 8.23 36.97
C LEU A 617 -50.31 8.92 38.14
N MET A 618 -50.08 8.46 39.38
CA MET A 618 -50.55 9.08 40.62
C MET A 618 -49.65 10.23 41.11
N GLY A 619 -48.57 10.55 40.38
CA GLY A 619 -47.65 11.64 40.73
C GLY A 619 -46.58 11.27 41.75
N GLY A 620 -46.35 9.98 41.98
CA GLY A 620 -45.28 9.46 42.84
C GLY A 620 -44.17 8.76 42.08
N GLN A 621 -43.22 8.17 42.82
CA GLN A 621 -42.21 7.27 42.27
C GLN A 621 -42.09 6.02 43.16
N LEU A 622 -42.07 4.83 42.53
CA LEU A 622 -41.83 3.56 43.22
C LEU A 622 -40.34 3.28 43.27
N GLU A 623 -39.81 3.18 44.48
CA GLU A 623 -38.40 2.98 44.76
C GLU A 623 -38.18 1.72 45.60
N LEU A 624 -36.92 1.32 45.73
CA LEU A 624 -36.54 0.17 46.55
C LEU A 624 -35.20 0.41 47.23
N ASP A 625 -35.04 -0.16 48.43
CA ASP A 625 -33.77 -0.39 49.09
C ASP A 625 -33.63 -1.89 49.39
N SER A 626 -32.55 -2.51 48.93
CA SER A 626 -32.35 -3.95 49.07
C SER A 626 -30.89 -4.31 49.15
N ALA A 627 -30.58 -5.32 49.97
CA ALA A 627 -29.29 -5.97 49.97
C ALA A 627 -29.51 -7.48 49.96
N LYS A 628 -28.73 -8.19 49.13
CA LYS A 628 -28.82 -9.65 49.01
C LYS A 628 -28.68 -10.31 50.38
N ASP A 629 -29.57 -11.24 50.68
CA ASP A 629 -29.70 -12.00 51.93
C ASP A 629 -30.06 -11.15 53.18
N HIS A 630 -30.46 -9.89 52.99
CA HIS A 630 -30.81 -8.94 54.04
C HIS A 630 -32.22 -8.34 53.88
N GLY A 631 -33.04 -8.87 52.96
CA GLY A 631 -34.38 -8.38 52.70
C GLY A 631 -34.48 -7.24 51.67
N THR A 632 -35.71 -6.78 51.45
CA THR A 632 -36.03 -5.67 50.54
C THR A 632 -37.07 -4.76 51.16
N THR A 633 -36.91 -3.46 50.96
CA THR A 633 -37.93 -2.45 51.27
C THR A 633 -38.36 -1.81 49.96
N PHE A 634 -39.60 -2.05 49.53
CA PHE A 634 -40.21 -1.29 48.44
C PHE A 634 -41.00 -0.15 49.03
N PHE A 635 -40.84 1.06 48.51
CA PHE A 635 -41.53 2.23 49.02
C PHE A 635 -41.92 3.21 47.92
N PHE A 636 -43.01 3.91 48.13
CA PHE A 636 -43.46 4.98 47.25
C PHE A 636 -44.18 6.06 48.04
N THR A 637 -44.18 7.27 47.49
CA THR A 637 -44.85 8.42 48.07
C THR A 637 -45.79 9.01 47.03
N ILE A 638 -47.06 9.19 47.38
CA ILE A 638 -48.07 9.79 46.49
C ILE A 638 -48.80 10.93 47.20
N PRO A 639 -49.18 12.00 46.47
CA PRO A 639 -50.01 13.07 47.01
C PRO A 639 -51.47 12.58 47.16
N LEU A 640 -52.02 12.68 48.37
CA LEU A 640 -53.42 12.33 48.64
C LEU A 640 -54.11 13.46 49.41
N GLU A 641 -55.24 13.92 48.89
CA GLU A 641 -56.03 14.99 49.51
C GLU A 641 -56.77 14.43 50.73
N GLU A 642 -56.43 14.92 51.93
CA GLU A 642 -57.14 14.55 53.15
C GLU A 642 -58.48 15.31 53.21
N VAL A 643 -59.57 14.56 53.28
CA VAL A 643 -60.90 15.16 53.42
C VAL A 643 -61.18 15.31 54.91
N THR A 644 -61.09 16.55 55.42
CA THR A 644 -61.42 16.85 56.80
C THR A 644 -62.91 16.65 57.04
N SER A 645 -63.30 15.53 57.64
CA SER A 645 -64.67 15.33 58.11
C SER A 645 -64.92 16.14 59.38
N THR A 646 -65.99 16.95 59.40
CA THR A 646 -66.46 17.69 60.58
C THR A 646 -67.16 16.77 61.59
N GLU A 647 -66.48 15.69 62.01
CA GLU A 647 -66.88 14.87 63.14
C GLU A 647 -65.84 15.04 64.26
N ALA A 648 -66.33 15.14 65.50
CA ALA A 648 -65.65 15.79 66.62
C ALA A 648 -64.22 15.28 66.88
N ASN A 649 -63.27 16.22 66.89
CA ASN A 649 -61.90 16.00 67.29
C ASN A 649 -61.83 15.77 68.81
N TYR A 650 -61.67 14.52 69.26
CA TYR A 650 -61.58 14.16 70.68
C TYR A 650 -60.18 14.36 71.29
N THR A 651 -59.24 14.99 70.57
CA THR A 651 -57.81 15.05 70.96
C THR A 651 -57.53 15.81 72.27
N HIS A 652 -58.55 16.37 72.94
CA HIS A 652 -58.47 16.81 74.34
C HIS A 652 -59.69 16.44 75.21
N ALA A 653 -60.60 15.62 74.71
CA ALA A 653 -61.94 15.41 75.31
C ALA A 653 -61.94 14.63 76.64
N PHE A 654 -60.82 14.00 77.02
CA PHE A 654 -60.71 13.20 78.23
C PHE A 654 -59.69 13.75 79.25
N THR A 655 -59.28 15.01 79.11
CA THR A 655 -58.29 15.65 80.00
C THR A 655 -58.78 15.82 81.44
N ASP A 656 -60.11 15.84 81.66
CA ASP A 656 -60.72 15.98 83.00
C ASP A 656 -61.26 14.66 83.60
N ILE A 657 -61.00 13.50 82.96
CA ILE A 657 -61.43 12.21 83.51
C ILE A 657 -60.38 11.66 84.47
N THR A 658 -60.67 11.71 85.76
CA THR A 658 -59.89 11.00 86.79
C THR A 658 -60.36 9.55 86.87
N ILE A 659 -59.63 8.61 86.27
CA ILE A 659 -59.88 7.17 86.45
C ILE A 659 -59.35 6.78 87.83
N GLY A 660 -60.25 6.38 88.73
CA GLY A 660 -59.90 5.90 90.06
C GLY A 660 -59.03 4.64 90.00
N LYS A 661 -57.92 4.64 90.74
CA LYS A 661 -57.14 3.44 91.06
C LYS A 661 -57.95 2.56 92.01
N TYR A 662 -58.38 1.38 91.56
CA TYR A 662 -58.07 0.06 92.13
C TYR A 662 -58.76 -1.05 91.33
#